data_AF-A0A5J4QB18-F1
#
_entry.id   AF-A0A5J4QB18-F1
#
_cell.length_a   1.000
_cell.length_b   1.000
_cell.length_c   1.000
_cell.angle_alpha   90.00
_cell.angle_beta   90.00
_cell.angle_gamma   90.00
#
_symmetry.space_group_name_H-M   'P 1'
#
loop_
_entity.id
_entity.type
_entity.pdbx_description
1 polymer ?
#
loop_
_entity_poly.entity_id
_entity_poly.type
_entity_poly.pdbx_seq_one_letter_code
_entity_poly.pdbx_strand_id
1 'polypeptide(L)'
;MLSSLQLRRYYPDLTNNYFTGGLALVHSRFSTNTFPTWSLAQPFRLLAHNGEINTIRGNRGWMEARESVLSSESLGDIRGIRPIVEKGMSDSASLDNVLEFLVMSGLSLPHAMTMLIPESFNEKNPISEDLKAFYEYHSILMEPWDGPAALLFSDGRYAGGMLDRNGLRPARYLITHGGMLLAASEAGVMDFEPGDIKEKGRLQPGKILMADTEKGEIYYDGKLKKELAEARPYRTWLANNRIDLDEIRTGRKVAHATENHDRMLRIFGYSKEDIEKILIPMGTTGAEPIASMGNDTPLAVLSDKPQLLYNYFRQQFAQVTNPPIDPIREDLVMSLTEYIGAVGSNILNPEEGHCKMVRLNHPILNNAQLDILCHIGYKGFNTVKLPILFEVSKGKAGMQAALTTLCKKAEESVSEGVNYIVLSDRDIDSTHAAIPSLLAVSTVHHYLISVGKRVQTALIVESGEIREVMHAALLLGFGASALNPYMAFAILNELVEKKEIQLDYVTAEKNYVKAVCKGLYKIMSKMGISTIRSYRGAKIFEAVGLSEELSNACFGGISSCIGGIRLEEITKDALTFHARGFKSEEETNGRLKNEGLYSFRKDGEKHAWNPETISTLQLATRLGSYKKFKEFTATVNGKESPIFLRDFLDFKRKPIDINKVEPAENIMRRFVTGAMSYG
;
A
#
# COMPACT_ATOMS: atom_id res chain seq x y z
N MET A 1 4.11 -13.15 31.94
CA MET A 1 5.19 -13.23 30.93
C MET A 1 6.51 -13.37 31.66
N LEU A 2 7.29 -14.38 31.27
CA LEU A 2 8.55 -14.75 31.93
C LEU A 2 9.74 -14.12 31.20
N SER A 3 10.81 -13.78 31.92
CA SER A 3 12.11 -13.57 31.28
C SER A 3 12.70 -14.90 30.83
N SER A 4 13.66 -14.87 29.89
CA SER A 4 14.31 -16.09 29.38
C SER A 4 14.95 -16.94 30.49
N LEU A 5 15.45 -16.30 31.56
CA LEU A 5 16.05 -16.98 32.72
C LEU A 5 15.02 -17.65 33.65
N GLN A 6 13.78 -17.18 33.62
CA GLN A 6 12.70 -17.72 34.45
C GLN A 6 12.05 -18.97 33.83
N LEU A 7 12.21 -19.19 32.53
CA LEU A 7 11.54 -20.27 31.80
C LEU A 7 11.78 -21.65 32.41
N ARG A 8 13.05 -22.00 32.68
CA ARG A 8 13.43 -23.28 33.30
C ARG A 8 12.95 -23.45 34.73
N ARG A 9 12.71 -22.34 35.45
CA ARG A 9 12.18 -22.37 36.83
C ARG A 9 10.67 -22.54 36.85
N TYR A 10 9.99 -21.97 35.85
CA TYR A 10 8.55 -22.05 35.73
C TYR A 10 8.06 -23.37 35.14
N TYR A 11 8.82 -23.95 34.20
CA TYR A 11 8.57 -25.29 33.63
C TYR A 11 9.64 -26.28 34.10
N PRO A 12 9.42 -27.00 35.22
CA PRO A 12 10.40 -27.95 35.77
C PRO A 12 10.77 -29.08 34.80
N ASP A 13 9.87 -29.42 33.87
CA ASP A 13 10.11 -30.43 32.83
C ASP A 13 11.37 -30.12 32.00
N LEU A 14 11.69 -28.83 31.77
CA LEU A 14 12.90 -28.40 31.05
C LEU A 14 14.21 -28.64 31.82
N THR A 15 14.12 -28.93 33.12
CA THR A 15 15.28 -29.30 33.95
C THR A 15 15.36 -30.80 34.22
N ASN A 16 14.38 -31.56 33.73
CA ASN A 16 14.34 -32.99 33.88
C ASN A 16 15.25 -33.66 32.84
N ASN A 17 16.17 -34.53 33.29
CA ASN A 17 17.10 -35.26 32.40
C ASN A 17 16.38 -36.21 31.42
N TYR A 18 15.11 -36.58 31.67
CA TYR A 18 14.30 -37.34 30.72
C TYR A 18 13.78 -36.50 29.56
N PHE A 19 13.83 -35.16 29.65
CA PHE A 19 13.42 -34.26 28.59
C PHE A 19 14.57 -34.08 27.58
N THR A 20 14.61 -34.94 26.57
CA THR A 20 15.61 -34.91 25.49
C THR A 20 14.95 -34.62 24.15
N GLY A 21 15.70 -34.04 23.22
CA GLY A 21 15.19 -33.72 21.88
C GLY A 21 16.33 -33.55 20.88
N GLY A 22 16.08 -33.92 19.62
CA GLY A 22 17.00 -33.68 18.51
C GLY A 22 16.90 -32.26 17.93
N LEU A 23 15.89 -31.49 18.35
CA LEU A 23 15.57 -30.16 17.86
C LEU A 23 15.16 -29.26 19.03
N ALA A 24 15.55 -27.99 18.95
CA ALA A 24 15.10 -26.97 19.88
C ALA A 24 14.91 -25.64 19.17
N LEU A 25 13.74 -25.04 19.33
CA LEU A 25 13.44 -23.69 18.86
C LEU A 25 13.14 -22.81 20.07
N VAL A 26 13.84 -21.69 20.19
CA VAL A 26 13.71 -20.79 21.35
C VAL A 26 13.57 -19.37 20.84
N HIS A 27 12.66 -18.61 21.45
CA HIS A 27 12.43 -17.22 21.08
C HIS A 27 12.24 -16.33 22.31
N SER A 28 12.77 -15.12 22.23
CA SER A 28 12.52 -14.06 23.21
C SER A 28 11.93 -12.85 22.50
N ARG A 29 10.73 -12.42 22.90
CA ARG A 29 9.96 -11.36 22.23
C ARG A 29 10.11 -10.04 22.97
N PHE A 30 10.34 -8.97 22.22
CA PHE A 30 10.15 -7.60 22.68
C PHE A 30 8.82 -7.06 22.16
N SER A 31 8.03 -6.43 23.02
CA SER A 31 6.71 -5.90 22.66
C SER A 31 6.66 -4.39 22.85
N THR A 32 5.87 -3.70 22.02
CA THR A 32 5.51 -2.28 22.17
C THR A 32 4.43 -2.05 23.23
N ASN A 33 3.94 -3.11 23.87
CA ASN A 33 2.92 -3.05 24.92
C ASN A 33 3.50 -3.40 26.29
N THR A 34 2.86 -2.89 27.34
CA THR A 34 3.17 -3.22 28.73
C THR A 34 2.31 -4.36 29.27
N PHE A 35 1.26 -4.75 28.54
CA PHE A 35 0.33 -5.80 28.93
C PHE A 35 0.76 -7.17 28.37
N PRO A 36 1.07 -8.15 29.24
CA PRO A 36 1.51 -9.46 28.80
C PRO A 36 0.34 -10.34 28.34
N THR A 37 0.39 -10.82 27.10
CA THR A 37 -0.56 -11.82 26.56
C THR A 37 0.18 -13.12 26.28
N TRP A 38 -0.19 -14.20 26.98
CA TRP A 38 0.51 -15.49 26.91
C TRP A 38 0.44 -16.13 25.51
N SER A 39 -0.70 -16.02 24.83
CA SER A 39 -0.88 -16.56 23.47
C SER A 39 -0.03 -15.87 22.40
N LEU A 40 0.60 -14.72 22.71
CA LEU A 40 1.51 -14.01 21.81
C LEU A 40 2.99 -14.31 22.09
N ALA A 41 3.28 -15.15 23.09
CA ALA A 41 4.61 -15.69 23.27
C ALA A 41 4.92 -16.69 22.16
N GLN A 42 6.19 -16.74 21.77
CA GLN A 42 6.70 -17.61 20.71
C GLN A 42 7.68 -18.64 21.32
N PRO A 43 7.99 -19.75 20.64
CA PRO A 43 7.57 -20.12 19.28
C PRO A 43 6.07 -20.35 19.08
N PHE A 44 5.58 -20.12 17.86
CA PHE A 44 4.28 -20.64 17.43
C PHE A 44 4.42 -22.11 17.01
N ARG A 45 3.49 -22.64 16.20
CA ARG A 45 3.38 -24.07 15.96
C ARG A 45 4.52 -24.58 15.08
N LEU A 46 4.85 -23.82 14.05
CA LEU A 46 5.94 -24.12 13.12
C LEU A 46 7.04 -23.05 13.16
N LEU A 47 6.73 -21.83 13.60
CA LEU A 47 7.56 -20.65 13.37
C LEU A 47 7.97 -19.92 14.65
N ALA A 48 9.23 -19.48 14.68
CA ALA A 48 9.71 -18.37 15.49
C ALA A 48 10.18 -17.23 14.57
N HIS A 49 9.68 -16.03 14.82
CA HIS A 49 9.90 -14.85 14.02
C HIS A 49 10.46 -13.72 14.86
N ASN A 50 11.68 -13.31 14.49
CA ASN A 50 12.30 -12.10 14.96
C ASN A 50 12.20 -11.01 13.88
N GLY A 51 11.31 -10.04 14.07
CA GLY A 51 11.02 -9.03 13.06
C GLY A 51 9.60 -8.49 13.14
N GLU A 52 9.13 -7.89 12.05
CA GLU A 52 7.78 -7.32 11.89
C GLU A 52 7.35 -7.46 10.42
N ILE A 53 6.17 -8.03 10.17
CA ILE A 53 5.61 -8.12 8.80
C ILE A 53 4.86 -6.83 8.47
N ASN A 54 5.47 -5.94 7.69
CA ASN A 54 4.92 -4.62 7.40
C ASN A 54 3.78 -4.64 6.36
N THR A 55 3.60 -5.75 5.63
CA THR A 55 2.47 -5.94 4.69
C THR A 55 1.27 -6.66 5.31
N ILE A 56 1.28 -6.91 6.63
CA ILE A 56 0.33 -7.80 7.30
C ILE A 56 -1.15 -7.48 7.05
N ARG A 57 -1.51 -6.20 6.93
CA ARG A 57 -2.91 -5.79 6.65
C ARG A 57 -3.37 -6.27 5.28
N GLY A 58 -2.52 -6.15 4.27
CA GLY A 58 -2.77 -6.65 2.92
C GLY A 58 -2.82 -8.17 2.91
N ASN A 59 -1.81 -8.81 3.50
CA ASN A 59 -1.71 -10.27 3.52
C ASN A 59 -2.94 -10.93 4.17
N ARG A 60 -3.41 -10.39 5.29
CA ARG A 60 -4.65 -10.85 5.96
C ARG A 60 -5.87 -10.72 5.06
N GLY A 61 -6.05 -9.55 4.42
CA GLY A 61 -7.19 -9.31 3.53
C GLY A 61 -7.16 -10.18 2.28
N TRP A 62 -5.99 -10.43 1.71
CA TRP A 62 -5.87 -11.33 0.57
C TRP A 62 -6.03 -12.80 0.94
N MET A 63 -5.59 -13.21 2.13
CA MET A 63 -5.85 -14.56 2.63
C MET A 63 -7.35 -14.78 2.83
N GLU A 64 -8.06 -13.82 3.47
CA GLU A 64 -9.52 -13.84 3.59
C GLU A 64 -10.21 -13.96 2.22
N ALA A 65 -9.77 -13.17 1.23
CA ALA A 65 -10.33 -13.22 -0.12
C ALA A 65 -10.06 -14.56 -0.84
N ARG A 66 -8.95 -15.23 -0.55
CA ARG A 66 -8.57 -16.52 -1.14
C ARG A 66 -9.31 -17.70 -0.55
N GLU A 67 -9.86 -17.58 0.65
CA GLU A 67 -10.55 -18.70 1.30
C GLU A 67 -11.61 -19.32 0.38
N SER A 68 -12.30 -18.52 -0.44
CA SER A 68 -13.32 -19.00 -1.38
C SER A 68 -12.82 -19.91 -2.50
N VAL A 69 -11.53 -19.85 -2.87
CA VAL A 69 -10.94 -20.61 -3.99
C VAL A 69 -9.98 -21.71 -3.54
N LEU A 70 -9.75 -21.85 -2.23
CA LEU A 70 -8.91 -22.90 -1.65
C LEU A 70 -9.64 -24.25 -1.66
N SER A 71 -8.94 -25.27 -2.13
CA SER A 71 -9.31 -26.69 -2.02
C SER A 71 -8.06 -27.51 -1.74
N SER A 72 -8.16 -28.51 -0.86
CA SER A 72 -7.06 -29.41 -0.51
C SER A 72 -7.60 -30.82 -0.36
N GLU A 73 -7.01 -31.77 -1.09
CA GLU A 73 -7.34 -33.18 -0.96
C GLU A 73 -6.94 -33.73 0.41
N SER A 74 -5.80 -33.27 0.95
CA SER A 74 -5.26 -33.71 2.23
C SER A 74 -6.12 -33.30 3.43
N LEU A 75 -6.72 -32.10 3.38
CA LEU A 75 -7.54 -31.56 4.47
C LEU A 75 -9.05 -31.77 4.28
N GLY A 76 -9.49 -32.16 3.08
CA GLY A 76 -10.91 -32.27 2.76
C GLY A 76 -11.62 -30.90 2.74
N ASP A 77 -12.74 -30.77 3.46
CA ASP A 77 -13.53 -29.53 3.45
C ASP A 77 -12.88 -28.42 4.31
N ILE A 78 -12.20 -27.50 3.63
CA ILE A 78 -11.50 -26.36 4.25
C ILE A 78 -12.47 -25.40 4.96
N ARG A 79 -13.78 -25.41 4.67
CA ARG A 79 -14.74 -24.49 5.32
C ARG A 79 -14.75 -24.63 6.83
N GLY A 80 -14.49 -25.83 7.37
CA GLY A 80 -14.39 -26.07 8.81
C GLY A 80 -13.15 -25.46 9.48
N ILE A 81 -12.15 -25.08 8.70
CA ILE A 81 -10.85 -24.53 9.17
C ILE A 81 -10.86 -22.98 9.10
N ARG A 82 -11.86 -22.38 8.44
CA ARG A 82 -11.94 -20.92 8.27
C ARG A 82 -12.35 -20.21 9.58
N PRO A 83 -11.84 -19.00 9.86
CA PRO A 83 -10.82 -18.29 9.09
C PRO A 83 -9.42 -18.88 9.29
N ILE A 84 -8.64 -18.99 8.22
CA ILE A 84 -7.26 -19.53 8.28
C ILE A 84 -6.38 -18.63 9.15
N VAL A 85 -6.54 -17.31 9.02
CA VAL A 85 -5.83 -16.36 9.87
C VAL A 85 -6.69 -15.99 11.07
N GLU A 86 -6.19 -16.33 12.26
CA GLU A 86 -6.89 -16.03 13.50
C GLU A 86 -6.96 -14.52 13.78
N LYS A 87 -8.15 -14.03 14.13
CA LYS A 87 -8.38 -12.60 14.41
C LYS A 87 -7.75 -12.20 15.74
N GLY A 88 -7.17 -11.01 15.80
CA GLY A 88 -6.59 -10.44 17.03
C GLY A 88 -5.21 -10.98 17.43
N MET A 89 -4.63 -11.88 16.62
CA MET A 89 -3.29 -12.40 16.84
C MET A 89 -2.19 -11.48 16.27
N SER A 90 -0.93 -11.73 16.62
CA SER A 90 0.20 -10.97 16.07
C SER A 90 0.40 -11.23 14.57
N ASP A 91 1.21 -10.40 13.94
CA ASP A 91 1.67 -10.57 12.56
C ASP A 91 2.35 -11.93 12.33
N SER A 92 3.19 -12.32 13.27
CA SER A 92 3.98 -13.55 13.30
C SER A 92 3.09 -14.78 13.46
N ALA A 93 2.04 -14.69 14.27
CA ALA A 93 1.04 -15.75 14.40
C ALA A 93 0.24 -15.94 13.12
N SER A 94 -0.12 -14.84 12.44
CA SER A 94 -0.80 -14.92 11.14
C SER A 94 0.08 -15.60 10.09
N LEU A 95 1.38 -15.31 10.08
CA LEU A 95 2.33 -15.99 9.19
C LEU A 95 2.42 -17.49 9.51
N ASP A 96 2.50 -17.85 10.80
CA ASP A 96 2.49 -19.25 11.26
C ASP A 96 1.20 -19.98 10.86
N ASN A 97 0.03 -19.36 10.98
CA ASN A 97 -1.24 -19.99 10.59
C ASN A 97 -1.28 -20.31 9.09
N VAL A 98 -0.82 -19.37 8.24
CA VAL A 98 -0.78 -19.59 6.80
C VAL A 98 0.27 -20.64 6.44
N LEU A 99 1.45 -20.59 7.07
CA LEU A 99 2.49 -21.61 6.88
C LEU A 99 1.99 -23.01 7.25
N GLU A 100 1.35 -23.14 8.42
CA GLU A 100 0.73 -24.38 8.91
C GLU A 100 -0.31 -24.88 7.92
N PHE A 101 -1.22 -24.01 7.48
CA PHE A 101 -2.23 -24.37 6.48
C PHE A 101 -1.61 -24.88 5.17
N LEU A 102 -0.58 -24.20 4.65
CA LEU A 102 0.09 -24.58 3.41
C LEU A 102 0.79 -25.94 3.52
N VAL A 103 1.49 -26.18 4.63
CA VAL A 103 2.19 -27.46 4.89
C VAL A 103 1.19 -28.59 5.07
N MET A 104 0.15 -28.39 5.88
CA MET A 104 -0.89 -29.38 6.11
C MET A 104 -1.75 -29.64 4.87
N SER A 105 -1.77 -28.71 3.92
CA SER A 105 -2.39 -28.87 2.60
C SER A 105 -1.57 -29.71 1.62
N GLY A 106 -0.33 -30.08 1.96
CA GLY A 106 0.53 -30.96 1.16
C GLY A 106 1.78 -30.29 0.57
N LEU A 107 2.01 -28.99 0.79
CA LEU A 107 3.25 -28.34 0.36
C LEU A 107 4.41 -28.71 1.29
N SER A 108 5.61 -28.87 0.75
CA SER A 108 6.80 -29.01 1.59
C SER A 108 7.10 -27.71 2.33
N LEU A 109 7.67 -27.81 3.53
CA LEU A 109 8.10 -26.65 4.31
C LEU A 109 8.96 -25.64 3.51
N PRO A 110 10.01 -26.06 2.77
CA PRO A 110 10.79 -25.12 1.96
C PRO A 110 9.97 -24.48 0.82
N HIS A 111 9.00 -25.19 0.23
CA HIS A 111 8.10 -24.61 -0.78
C HIS A 111 7.24 -23.51 -0.16
N ALA A 112 6.54 -23.81 0.95
CA ALA A 112 5.65 -22.87 1.61
C ALA A 112 6.41 -21.60 2.08
N MET A 113 7.60 -21.77 2.67
CA MET A 113 8.45 -20.64 3.08
C MET A 113 8.90 -19.79 1.88
N THR A 114 9.35 -20.43 0.79
CA THR A 114 9.84 -19.73 -0.41
C THR A 114 8.69 -19.04 -1.16
N MET A 115 7.46 -19.54 -1.05
CA MET A 115 6.26 -18.90 -1.59
C MET A 115 5.83 -17.68 -0.76
N LEU A 116 5.84 -17.77 0.57
CA LEU A 116 5.43 -16.68 1.45
C LEU A 116 6.46 -15.54 1.48
N ILE A 117 7.75 -15.88 1.49
CA ILE A 117 8.85 -14.92 1.59
C ILE A 117 9.86 -15.20 0.46
N PRO A 118 9.51 -14.79 -0.77
CA PRO A 118 10.34 -15.02 -1.94
C PRO A 118 11.53 -14.05 -2.00
N GLU A 119 12.66 -14.54 -2.51
CA GLU A 119 13.79 -13.68 -2.91
C GLU A 119 13.38 -12.60 -3.90
N SER A 120 14.17 -11.53 -4.01
CA SER A 120 14.00 -10.61 -5.13
C SER A 120 14.39 -11.31 -6.44
N PHE A 121 13.45 -11.36 -7.39
CA PHE A 121 13.61 -12.05 -8.67
C PHE A 121 13.49 -11.11 -9.87
N ASN A 122 13.72 -9.82 -9.67
CA ASN A 122 13.77 -8.88 -10.81
C ASN A 122 14.96 -9.21 -11.74
N GLU A 123 14.94 -8.62 -12.93
CA GLU A 123 15.95 -8.91 -13.97
C GLU A 123 17.39 -8.61 -13.55
N LYS A 124 17.59 -7.73 -12.56
CA LYS A 124 18.91 -7.36 -12.08
C LYS A 124 19.48 -8.37 -11.07
N ASN A 125 18.67 -9.28 -10.52
CA ASN A 125 19.13 -10.27 -9.54
C ASN A 125 19.79 -11.47 -10.22
N PRO A 126 20.99 -11.90 -9.75
CA PRO A 126 21.74 -13.00 -10.35
C PRO A 126 21.24 -14.38 -9.88
N ILE A 127 19.97 -14.67 -10.09
CA ILE A 127 19.36 -16.00 -9.86
C ILE A 127 19.06 -16.69 -11.19
N SER A 128 18.94 -18.03 -11.18
CA SER A 128 18.65 -18.79 -12.40
C SER A 128 17.28 -18.47 -12.98
N GLU A 129 17.14 -18.56 -14.30
CA GLU A 129 15.86 -18.32 -15.00
C GLU A 129 14.76 -19.28 -14.55
N ASP A 130 15.10 -20.53 -14.22
CA ASP A 130 14.12 -21.50 -13.72
C ASP A 130 13.61 -21.10 -12.33
N LEU A 131 14.48 -20.53 -11.48
CA LEU A 131 14.09 -20.02 -10.17
C LEU A 131 13.28 -18.71 -10.29
N LYS A 132 13.62 -17.83 -11.24
CA LYS A 132 12.77 -16.67 -11.58
C LYS A 132 11.38 -17.13 -12.01
N ALA A 133 11.28 -18.16 -12.86
CA ALA A 133 10.01 -18.72 -13.30
C ALA A 133 9.20 -19.31 -12.15
N PHE A 134 9.85 -20.03 -11.21
CA PHE A 134 9.21 -20.50 -9.98
C PHE A 134 8.63 -19.35 -9.17
N TYR A 135 9.40 -18.29 -8.93
CA TYR A 135 8.94 -17.14 -8.16
C TYR A 135 7.82 -16.39 -8.88
N GLU A 136 7.97 -16.15 -10.19
CA GLU A 136 6.94 -15.52 -11.02
C GLU A 136 5.62 -16.27 -10.93
N TYR A 137 5.64 -17.61 -11.10
CA TYR A 137 4.46 -18.46 -10.98
C TYR A 137 3.76 -18.28 -9.63
N HIS A 138 4.48 -18.48 -8.53
CA HIS A 138 3.90 -18.41 -7.19
C HIS A 138 3.42 -17.01 -6.84
N SER A 139 4.03 -15.99 -7.43
CA SER A 139 3.69 -14.60 -7.18
C SER A 139 2.38 -14.14 -7.84
N ILE A 140 1.81 -14.95 -8.75
CA ILE A 140 0.44 -14.82 -9.23
C ILE A 140 -0.54 -15.25 -8.12
N LEU A 141 -0.16 -16.26 -7.34
CA LEU A 141 -1.01 -16.91 -6.36
C LEU A 141 -0.91 -16.24 -4.98
N MET A 142 0.28 -15.85 -4.55
CA MET A 142 0.59 -15.34 -3.20
C MET A 142 1.43 -14.07 -3.29
N GLU A 143 0.97 -13.00 -2.63
CA GLU A 143 1.81 -11.82 -2.41
C GLU A 143 2.87 -12.09 -1.33
N PRO A 144 4.05 -11.47 -1.43
CA PRO A 144 5.08 -11.56 -0.39
C PRO A 144 4.59 -11.06 0.97
N TRP A 145 4.89 -11.83 2.01
CA TRP A 145 4.79 -11.42 3.41
C TRP A 145 6.07 -10.67 3.79
N ASP A 146 6.09 -9.38 3.46
CA ASP A 146 7.29 -8.54 3.50
C ASP A 146 7.48 -7.86 4.87
N GLY A 147 8.70 -7.39 5.09
CA GLY A 147 9.15 -6.76 6.33
C GLY A 147 10.41 -7.42 6.88
N PRO A 148 11.07 -6.80 7.88
CA PRO A 148 12.23 -7.42 8.51
C PRO A 148 11.84 -8.76 9.11
N ALA A 149 12.52 -9.84 8.73
CA ALA A 149 12.23 -11.16 9.29
C ALA A 149 13.50 -12.03 9.34
N ALA A 150 13.85 -12.46 10.55
CA ALA A 150 14.65 -13.65 10.76
C ALA A 150 13.73 -14.75 11.27
N LEU A 151 13.52 -15.76 10.44
CA LEU A 151 12.61 -16.86 10.70
C LEU A 151 13.40 -18.11 11.03
N LEU A 152 13.04 -18.76 12.13
CA LEU A 152 13.41 -20.12 12.41
C LEU A 152 12.14 -20.96 12.38
N PHE A 153 12.18 -22.12 11.76
CA PHE A 153 11.00 -22.95 11.56
C PHE A 153 11.31 -24.43 11.73
N SER A 154 10.29 -25.21 12.08
CA SER A 154 10.36 -26.67 12.10
C SER A 154 8.99 -27.31 11.96
N ASP A 155 8.91 -28.43 11.24
CA ASP A 155 7.73 -29.31 11.17
C ASP A 155 7.92 -30.62 11.98
N GLY A 156 8.96 -30.67 12.81
CA GLY A 156 9.35 -31.86 13.59
C GLY A 156 10.36 -32.79 12.89
N ARG A 157 10.48 -32.72 11.56
CA ARG A 157 11.53 -33.42 10.79
C ARG A 157 12.58 -32.45 10.28
N TYR A 158 12.11 -31.39 9.63
CA TYR A 158 12.95 -30.31 9.15
C TYR A 158 13.07 -29.24 10.21
N ALA A 159 14.25 -28.66 10.36
CA ALA A 159 14.46 -27.46 11.15
C ALA A 159 15.43 -26.54 10.44
N GLY A 160 15.11 -25.26 10.34
CA GLY A 160 15.91 -24.35 9.54
C GLY A 160 15.71 -22.88 9.89
N GLY A 161 16.42 -22.06 9.14
CA GLY A 161 16.30 -20.61 9.20
C GLY A 161 16.30 -19.97 7.82
N MET A 162 15.60 -18.85 7.72
CA MET A 162 15.51 -18.03 6.51
C MET A 162 15.42 -16.55 6.89
N LEU A 163 15.95 -15.69 6.02
CA LEU A 163 15.78 -14.25 6.14
C LEU A 163 14.78 -13.71 5.13
N ASP A 164 14.21 -12.55 5.43
CA ASP A 164 13.48 -11.73 4.47
C ASP A 164 14.35 -11.37 3.25
N ARG A 165 13.70 -10.92 2.18
CA ARG A 165 14.34 -10.58 0.90
C ARG A 165 15.44 -9.53 0.97
N ASN A 166 15.42 -8.68 2.00
CA ASN A 166 16.36 -7.59 2.21
C ASN A 166 17.41 -7.95 3.27
N GLY A 167 17.20 -9.01 4.05
CA GLY A 167 18.08 -9.45 5.14
C GLY A 167 18.17 -8.41 6.25
N LEU A 168 17.04 -7.83 6.65
CA LEU A 168 16.98 -6.70 7.60
C LEU A 168 17.20 -7.13 9.05
N ARG A 169 17.24 -8.43 9.33
CA ARG A 169 17.52 -9.01 10.65
C ARG A 169 18.76 -9.89 10.60
N PRO A 170 19.59 -9.88 11.66
CA PRO A 170 20.76 -10.73 11.71
C PRO A 170 20.38 -12.18 11.99
N ALA A 171 21.02 -13.11 11.30
CA ALA A 171 21.01 -14.53 11.64
C ALA A 171 22.38 -15.15 11.30
N ARG A 172 23.00 -15.77 12.30
CA ARG A 172 24.28 -16.46 12.23
C ARG A 172 24.05 -17.95 12.41
N TYR A 173 24.88 -18.76 11.77
CA TYR A 173 24.86 -20.20 11.99
C TYR A 173 26.27 -20.75 12.23
N LEU A 174 26.31 -21.88 12.93
CA LEU A 174 27.49 -22.65 13.24
C LEU A 174 27.17 -24.14 13.04
N ILE A 175 28.08 -24.86 12.38
CA ILE A 175 27.98 -26.31 12.20
C ILE A 175 29.19 -26.95 12.87
N THR A 176 28.96 -27.94 13.74
CA THR A 176 30.04 -28.70 14.38
C THR A 176 30.46 -29.93 13.58
N HIS A 177 31.62 -30.50 13.87
CA HIS A 177 32.06 -31.78 13.29
C HIS A 177 31.15 -32.93 13.73
N GLY A 178 30.52 -32.83 14.91
CA GLY A 178 29.48 -33.73 15.38
C GLY A 178 28.12 -33.60 14.69
N GLY A 179 27.97 -32.72 13.70
CA GLY A 179 26.74 -32.58 12.91
C GLY A 179 25.66 -31.69 13.53
N MET A 180 25.98 -30.93 14.58
CA MET A 180 25.01 -30.00 15.18
C MET A 180 24.95 -28.70 14.38
N LEU A 181 23.75 -28.29 13.97
CA LEU A 181 23.46 -26.99 13.37
C LEU A 181 22.87 -26.06 14.44
N LEU A 182 23.58 -24.98 14.77
CA LEU A 182 23.07 -23.90 15.61
C LEU A 182 22.79 -22.69 14.73
N ALA A 183 21.57 -22.16 14.78
CA ALA A 183 21.20 -20.88 14.16
C ALA A 183 20.65 -19.92 15.22
N ALA A 184 21.13 -18.69 15.22
CA ALA A 184 20.75 -17.68 16.21
C ALA A 184 20.88 -16.25 15.66
N SER A 185 20.22 -15.29 16.30
CA SER A 185 20.31 -13.88 15.90
C SER A 185 21.70 -13.28 16.11
N GLU A 186 22.50 -13.85 17.02
CA GLU A 186 23.85 -13.40 17.35
C GLU A 186 24.84 -14.58 17.36
N ALA A 187 26.12 -14.28 17.20
CA ALA A 187 27.19 -15.27 17.42
C ALA A 187 27.56 -15.31 18.91
N GLY A 188 27.90 -16.50 19.43
CA GLY A 188 28.34 -16.66 20.83
C GLY A 188 27.20 -16.87 21.83
N VAL A 189 26.02 -17.31 21.37
CA VAL A 189 24.90 -17.68 22.26
C VAL A 189 25.13 -19.00 23.01
N MET A 190 26.07 -19.82 22.53
CA MET A 190 26.52 -21.07 23.15
C MET A 190 28.03 -21.21 22.93
N ASP A 191 28.72 -21.77 23.93
CA ASP A 191 30.15 -22.00 23.89
C ASP A 191 30.48 -23.30 23.14
N PHE A 192 31.44 -23.23 22.21
CA PHE A 192 31.98 -24.36 21.47
C PHE A 192 33.50 -24.31 21.46
N GLU A 193 34.13 -25.46 21.65
CA GLU A 193 35.57 -25.60 21.45
C GLU A 193 35.94 -25.29 19.99
N PRO A 194 36.91 -24.41 19.70
CA PRO A 194 37.24 -24.01 18.34
C PRO A 194 37.54 -25.16 17.38
N GLY A 195 38.11 -26.26 17.88
CA GLY A 195 38.43 -27.45 17.09
C GLY A 195 37.23 -28.31 16.68
N ASP A 196 36.07 -28.15 17.34
CA ASP A 196 34.83 -28.86 16.97
C ASP A 196 34.02 -28.10 15.90
N ILE A 197 34.43 -26.87 15.56
CA ILE A 197 33.71 -26.01 14.64
C ILE A 197 34.10 -26.33 13.20
N LYS A 198 33.19 -26.95 12.45
CA LYS A 198 33.36 -27.25 11.02
C LYS A 198 33.14 -26.02 10.15
N GLU A 199 32.09 -25.26 10.43
CA GLU A 199 31.68 -24.11 9.61
C GLU A 199 31.04 -23.01 10.45
N LYS A 200 31.30 -21.75 10.11
CA LYS A 200 30.61 -20.57 10.65
C LYS A 200 30.16 -19.69 9.49
N GLY A 201 28.90 -19.27 9.53
CA GLY A 201 28.33 -18.44 8.47
C GLY A 201 27.25 -17.48 8.96
N ARG A 202 26.60 -16.85 7.98
CA ARG A 202 25.41 -16.02 8.18
C ARG A 202 24.37 -16.39 7.14
N LEU A 203 23.10 -16.31 7.51
CA LEU A 203 22.04 -16.34 6.52
C LEU A 203 22.12 -15.05 5.68
N GLN A 204 21.85 -15.20 4.39
CA GLN A 204 21.85 -14.11 3.42
C GLN A 204 20.40 -13.76 3.04
N PRO A 205 20.14 -12.56 2.50
CA PRO A 205 18.79 -12.12 2.15
C PRO A 205 18.05 -13.15 1.28
N GLY A 206 16.87 -13.57 1.73
CA GLY A 206 16.02 -14.56 1.09
C GLY A 206 16.58 -15.99 1.00
N LYS A 207 17.74 -16.29 1.60
CA LYS A 207 18.38 -17.62 1.55
C LYS A 207 17.90 -18.53 2.68
N ILE A 208 17.73 -19.82 2.36
CA ILE A 208 17.29 -20.86 3.31
C ILE A 208 18.45 -21.79 3.71
N LEU A 209 18.50 -22.17 4.98
CA LEU A 209 19.38 -23.22 5.52
C LEU A 209 18.54 -24.15 6.39
N MET A 210 18.62 -25.46 6.17
CA MET A 210 17.71 -26.42 6.82
C MET A 210 18.44 -27.73 7.12
N ALA A 211 18.16 -28.35 8.25
CA ALA A 211 18.57 -29.70 8.59
C ALA A 211 17.37 -30.68 8.46
N ASP A 212 17.63 -31.88 7.95
CA ASP A 212 16.69 -33.01 7.94
C ASP A 212 17.12 -33.99 9.03
N THR A 213 16.34 -34.10 10.11
CA THR A 213 16.71 -34.95 11.24
C THR A 213 16.53 -36.43 10.97
N GLU A 214 15.75 -36.82 9.97
CA GLU A 214 15.62 -38.24 9.58
C GLU A 214 16.84 -38.71 8.79
N LYS A 215 17.38 -37.85 7.91
CA LYS A 215 18.55 -38.18 7.09
C LYS A 215 19.89 -37.79 7.73
N GLY A 216 19.88 -36.89 8.71
CA GLY A 216 21.10 -36.32 9.29
C GLY A 216 21.86 -35.41 8.32
N GLU A 217 21.16 -34.80 7.36
CA GLU A 217 21.76 -33.96 6.31
C GLU A 217 21.41 -32.49 6.48
N ILE A 218 22.35 -31.62 6.13
CA ILE A 218 22.13 -30.18 6.06
C ILE A 218 21.94 -29.78 4.60
N TYR A 219 20.79 -29.17 4.32
CA TYR A 219 20.40 -28.65 3.03
C TYR A 219 20.68 -27.14 2.96
N TYR A 220 21.45 -26.75 1.95
CA TYR A 220 21.75 -25.36 1.62
C TYR A 220 20.80 -24.84 0.53
N ASP A 221 20.60 -23.52 0.51
CA ASP A 221 19.72 -22.78 -0.39
C ASP A 221 19.70 -23.27 -1.85
N GLY A 222 20.86 -23.31 -2.49
CA GLY A 222 20.96 -23.57 -3.92
C GLY A 222 20.43 -24.95 -4.34
N LYS A 223 20.63 -25.98 -3.50
CA LYS A 223 20.11 -27.32 -3.79
C LYS A 223 18.59 -27.36 -3.65
N LEU A 224 18.07 -26.84 -2.53
CA LEU A 224 16.62 -26.82 -2.25
C LEU A 224 15.85 -26.03 -3.31
N LYS A 225 16.32 -24.84 -3.67
CA LYS A 225 15.63 -23.98 -4.63
C LYS A 225 15.74 -24.49 -6.07
N LYS A 226 16.83 -25.18 -6.40
CA LYS A 226 16.93 -25.88 -7.68
C LYS A 226 15.89 -26.99 -7.78
N GLU A 227 15.77 -27.82 -6.75
CA GLU A 227 14.75 -28.88 -6.70
C GLU A 227 13.32 -28.31 -6.81
N LEU A 228 13.04 -27.20 -6.12
CA LEU A 228 11.75 -26.50 -6.24
C LEU A 228 11.51 -25.93 -7.64
N ALA A 229 12.51 -25.32 -8.26
CA ALA A 229 12.40 -24.75 -9.60
C ALA A 229 12.21 -25.82 -10.68
N GLU A 230 12.80 -27.00 -10.49
CA GLU A 230 12.72 -28.14 -11.42
C GLU A 230 11.49 -29.05 -11.16
N ALA A 231 10.76 -28.83 -10.06
CA ALA A 231 9.62 -29.68 -9.67
C ALA A 231 8.50 -29.69 -10.72
N ARG A 232 8.31 -28.58 -11.44
CA ARG A 232 7.33 -28.41 -12.52
C ARG A 232 7.93 -27.55 -13.64
N PRO A 233 7.41 -27.65 -14.88
CA PRO A 233 7.91 -26.86 -16.01
C PRO A 233 7.37 -25.42 -15.99
N TYR A 234 7.63 -24.68 -14.90
CA TYR A 234 7.10 -23.33 -14.67
C TYR A 234 7.41 -22.37 -15.83
N ARG A 235 8.62 -22.46 -16.38
CA ARG A 235 9.04 -21.64 -17.52
C ARG A 235 8.18 -21.87 -18.75
N THR A 236 7.86 -23.13 -19.05
CA THR A 236 7.00 -23.50 -20.17
C THR A 236 5.57 -23.03 -19.93
N TRP A 237 5.04 -23.24 -18.73
CA TRP A 237 3.68 -22.79 -18.37
C TRP A 237 3.52 -21.27 -18.50
N LEU A 238 4.50 -20.51 -18.01
CA LEU A 238 4.52 -19.05 -18.13
C LEU A 238 4.64 -18.62 -19.59
N ALA A 239 5.58 -19.20 -20.36
CA ALA A 239 5.77 -18.84 -21.77
C ALA A 239 4.52 -19.11 -22.62
N ASN A 240 3.77 -20.16 -22.33
CA ASN A 240 2.58 -20.54 -23.11
C ASN A 240 1.34 -19.69 -22.77
N ASN A 241 1.18 -19.25 -21.51
CA ASN A 241 -0.08 -18.72 -21.01
C ASN A 241 -0.02 -17.26 -20.54
N ARG A 242 1.14 -16.80 -20.05
CA ARG A 242 1.31 -15.41 -19.61
C ARG A 242 1.43 -14.51 -20.83
N ILE A 243 0.68 -13.42 -20.82
CA ILE A 243 0.75 -12.40 -21.87
C ILE A 243 1.44 -11.17 -21.29
N ASP A 244 2.48 -10.69 -21.95
CA ASP A 244 3.03 -9.37 -21.66
C ASP A 244 2.22 -8.30 -22.43
N LEU A 245 1.66 -7.34 -21.71
CA LEU A 245 0.85 -6.29 -22.33
C LEU A 245 1.68 -5.41 -23.27
N ASP A 246 2.95 -5.18 -22.96
CA ASP A 246 3.84 -4.31 -23.74
C ASP A 246 4.32 -4.96 -25.05
N GLU A 247 4.12 -6.27 -25.22
CA GLU A 247 4.42 -6.99 -26.45
C GLU A 247 3.24 -6.99 -27.43
N ILE A 248 2.02 -6.74 -26.95
CA ILE A 248 0.85 -6.67 -27.82
C ILE A 248 0.90 -5.36 -28.62
N ARG A 249 0.71 -5.49 -29.94
CA ARG A 249 0.57 -4.35 -30.86
C ARG A 249 -0.86 -4.31 -31.38
N THR A 250 -1.46 -3.13 -31.35
CA THR A 250 -2.78 -2.87 -31.94
C THR A 250 -2.65 -1.84 -33.05
N GLY A 251 -3.39 -2.03 -34.14
CA GLY A 251 -3.54 -1.03 -35.19
C GLY A 251 -4.62 0.02 -34.88
N ARG A 252 -5.35 -0.14 -33.77
CA ARG A 252 -6.40 0.80 -33.35
C ARG A 252 -5.79 2.10 -32.86
N LYS A 253 -6.30 3.22 -33.38
CA LYS A 253 -5.96 4.55 -32.88
C LYS A 253 -6.94 4.92 -31.77
N VAL A 254 -6.42 5.14 -30.57
CA VAL A 254 -7.19 5.65 -29.44
C VAL A 254 -6.93 7.15 -29.36
N ALA A 255 -8.00 7.96 -29.30
CA ALA A 255 -7.85 9.39 -29.16
C ALA A 255 -7.24 9.75 -27.80
N HIS A 256 -6.27 10.66 -27.80
CA HIS A 256 -5.70 11.24 -26.58
C HIS A 256 -6.52 12.43 -26.09
N ALA A 257 -7.14 13.15 -27.02
CA ALA A 257 -8.04 14.26 -26.71
C ALA A 257 -9.34 13.75 -26.08
N THR A 258 -9.87 14.55 -25.16
CA THR A 258 -11.20 14.34 -24.57
C THR A 258 -12.14 15.41 -25.09
N GLU A 259 -13.33 15.02 -25.54
CA GLU A 259 -14.36 15.97 -25.95
C GLU A 259 -14.74 16.88 -24.77
N ASN A 260 -14.98 18.16 -25.05
CA ASN A 260 -15.27 19.17 -24.01
C ASN A 260 -14.17 19.24 -22.92
N HIS A 261 -12.89 19.27 -23.32
CA HIS A 261 -11.73 19.24 -22.42
C HIS A 261 -11.88 20.18 -21.21
N ASP A 262 -12.12 21.48 -21.44
CA ASP A 262 -12.26 22.49 -20.39
C ASP A 262 -13.39 22.21 -19.40
N ARG A 263 -14.51 21.65 -19.90
CA ARG A 263 -15.62 21.22 -19.05
C ARG A 263 -15.17 20.08 -18.14
N MET A 264 -14.53 19.05 -18.71
CA MET A 264 -14.07 17.90 -17.95
C MET A 264 -13.03 18.30 -16.88
N LEU A 265 -12.13 19.24 -17.20
CA LEU A 265 -11.19 19.77 -16.20
C LEU A 265 -11.91 20.34 -14.97
N ARG A 266 -12.99 21.09 -15.18
CA ARG A 266 -13.78 21.67 -14.08
C ARG A 266 -14.58 20.62 -13.32
N ILE A 267 -15.15 19.63 -14.01
CA ILE A 267 -15.91 18.52 -13.40
C ILE A 267 -15.02 17.68 -12.50
N PHE A 268 -13.78 17.40 -12.90
CA PHE A 268 -12.82 16.69 -12.06
C PHE A 268 -12.10 17.62 -11.08
N GLY A 269 -12.39 18.92 -11.07
CA GLY A 269 -11.79 19.87 -10.13
C GLY A 269 -10.31 20.15 -10.38
N TYR A 270 -9.83 20.11 -11.62
CA TYR A 270 -8.49 20.59 -11.98
C TYR A 270 -8.36 22.09 -11.74
N SER A 271 -7.33 22.46 -11.00
CA SER A 271 -6.91 23.84 -10.83
C SER A 271 -5.78 24.19 -11.79
N LYS A 272 -5.56 25.49 -12.00
CA LYS A 272 -4.38 25.97 -12.71
C LYS A 272 -3.08 25.53 -12.04
N GLU A 273 -3.05 25.43 -10.71
CA GLU A 273 -1.87 24.98 -9.98
C GLU A 273 -1.57 23.50 -10.21
N ASP A 274 -2.59 22.66 -10.34
CA ASP A 274 -2.41 21.23 -10.60
C ASP A 274 -1.68 21.01 -11.94
N ILE A 275 -2.05 21.77 -12.96
CA ILE A 275 -1.42 21.69 -14.27
C ILE A 275 0.01 22.23 -14.19
N GLU A 276 0.18 23.47 -13.72
CA GLU A 276 1.47 24.15 -13.75
C GLU A 276 2.52 23.55 -12.80
N LYS A 277 2.11 23.15 -11.58
CA LYS A 277 3.03 22.70 -10.53
C LYS A 277 3.18 21.19 -10.47
N ILE A 278 2.23 20.40 -10.99
CA ILE A 278 2.25 18.93 -10.87
C ILE A 278 2.43 18.28 -12.24
N LEU A 279 1.48 18.49 -13.16
CA LEU A 279 1.47 17.77 -14.43
C LEU A 279 2.61 18.20 -15.36
N ILE A 280 2.89 19.50 -15.50
CA ILE A 280 4.00 20.00 -16.33
C ILE A 280 5.35 19.43 -15.85
N PRO A 281 5.74 19.53 -14.56
CA PRO A 281 6.98 18.92 -14.08
C PRO A 281 7.05 17.41 -14.29
N MET A 282 5.96 16.68 -14.04
CA MET A 282 5.90 15.23 -14.23
C MET A 282 6.06 14.83 -15.70
N GLY A 283 5.39 15.53 -16.62
CA GLY A 283 5.51 15.29 -18.06
C GLY A 283 6.86 15.72 -18.66
N THR A 284 7.52 16.72 -18.07
CA THR A 284 8.80 17.24 -18.58
C THR A 284 10.00 16.49 -18.02
N THR A 285 10.05 16.28 -16.71
CA THR A 285 11.24 15.74 -16.00
C THR A 285 11.13 14.24 -15.71
N GLY A 286 9.93 13.67 -15.76
CA GLY A 286 9.68 12.30 -15.34
C GLY A 286 9.90 12.06 -13.85
N ALA A 287 9.74 13.11 -13.03
CA ALA A 287 9.78 13.09 -11.58
C ALA A 287 8.65 13.96 -11.02
N GLU A 288 8.21 13.64 -9.80
CA GLU A 288 7.28 14.51 -9.07
C GLU A 288 7.92 15.87 -8.76
N PRO A 289 7.12 16.95 -8.64
CA PRO A 289 7.63 18.25 -8.27
C PRO A 289 8.20 18.26 -6.84
N ILE A 290 9.26 19.03 -6.64
CA ILE A 290 9.83 19.31 -5.32
C ILE A 290 9.33 20.68 -4.86
N ALA A 291 8.90 20.77 -3.61
CA ALA A 291 8.47 22.00 -2.96
C ALA A 291 9.14 22.14 -1.57
N SER A 292 8.96 23.29 -0.94
CA SER A 292 9.50 23.60 0.39
C SER A 292 8.43 24.24 1.29
N MET A 293 8.78 24.46 2.56
CA MET A 293 7.88 24.86 3.65
C MET A 293 6.87 23.77 4.07
N GLY A 294 6.19 24.00 5.19
CA GLY A 294 5.15 23.10 5.71
C GLY A 294 3.79 23.36 5.06
N ASN A 295 2.89 22.37 5.13
CA ASN A 295 1.49 22.58 4.76
C ASN A 295 0.77 23.33 5.88
N ASP A 296 0.35 24.56 5.60
CA ASP A 296 -0.33 25.45 6.52
C ASP A 296 -1.79 25.77 6.10
N THR A 297 -2.31 25.00 5.15
CA THR A 297 -3.74 24.99 4.76
C THR A 297 -4.58 24.20 5.76
N PRO A 298 -5.90 24.43 5.85
CA PRO A 298 -6.79 23.63 6.69
C PRO A 298 -6.77 22.15 6.28
N LEU A 299 -7.07 21.27 7.25
CA LEU A 299 -7.40 19.88 6.93
C LEU A 299 -8.63 19.85 6.00
N ALA A 300 -8.74 18.84 5.13
CA ALA A 300 -9.82 18.74 4.15
C ALA A 300 -11.22 18.90 4.79
N VAL A 301 -11.44 18.24 5.93
CA VAL A 301 -12.69 18.32 6.72
C VAL A 301 -12.99 19.71 7.30
N LEU A 302 -12.00 20.60 7.38
CA LEU A 302 -12.11 21.96 7.90
C LEU A 302 -12.15 23.02 6.81
N SER A 303 -11.95 22.64 5.55
CA SER A 303 -11.98 23.57 4.43
C SER A 303 -13.43 23.91 4.05
N ASP A 304 -13.66 25.19 3.71
CA ASP A 304 -14.92 25.67 3.15
C ASP A 304 -15.02 25.40 1.64
N LYS A 305 -13.91 25.00 1.00
CA LYS A 305 -13.83 24.68 -0.43
C LYS A 305 -14.12 23.19 -0.65
N PRO A 306 -14.75 22.81 -1.78
CA PRO A 306 -15.00 21.40 -2.07
C PRO A 306 -13.69 20.64 -2.19
N GLN A 307 -13.62 19.46 -1.57
CA GLN A 307 -12.40 18.67 -1.48
C GLN A 307 -12.49 17.41 -2.33
N LEU A 308 -11.37 17.01 -2.93
CA LEU A 308 -11.24 15.67 -3.47
C LEU A 308 -11.15 14.67 -2.32
N LEU A 309 -11.77 13.50 -2.49
CA LEU A 309 -11.83 12.47 -1.45
C LEU A 309 -10.42 12.00 -1.02
N TYR A 310 -9.45 12.06 -1.92
CA TYR A 310 -8.04 11.78 -1.66
C TYR A 310 -7.43 12.60 -0.51
N ASN A 311 -7.89 13.86 -0.34
CA ASN A 311 -7.31 14.80 0.63
C ASN A 311 -7.59 14.44 2.09
N TYR A 312 -8.55 13.55 2.34
CA TYR A 312 -8.90 13.07 3.68
C TYR A 312 -8.01 11.93 4.18
N PHE A 313 -7.11 11.42 3.33
CA PHE A 313 -6.21 10.33 3.69
C PHE A 313 -4.76 10.82 3.80
N ARG A 314 -4.03 10.24 4.76
CA ARG A 314 -2.60 10.48 4.99
C ARG A 314 -1.83 9.17 4.87
N GLN A 315 -0.67 9.22 4.21
CA GLN A 315 0.20 8.06 4.07
C GLN A 315 0.74 7.66 5.44
N GLN A 316 0.61 6.39 5.80
CA GLN A 316 1.34 5.86 6.94
C GLN A 316 2.80 5.63 6.55
N PHE A 317 3.68 5.68 7.53
CA PHE A 317 5.11 5.44 7.35
C PHE A 317 5.67 4.75 8.58
N ALA A 318 6.74 3.98 8.39
CA ALA A 318 7.36 3.22 9.46
C ALA A 318 8.24 4.12 10.33
N GLN A 319 8.17 3.90 11.65
CA GLN A 319 9.04 4.55 12.63
C GLN A 319 9.42 3.53 13.70
N VAL A 320 10.72 3.32 13.90
CA VAL A 320 11.32 2.44 14.93
C VAL A 320 11.05 0.94 14.74
N THR A 321 9.80 0.51 14.57
CA THR A 321 9.38 -0.90 14.48
C THR A 321 10.02 -1.64 13.31
N ASN A 322 10.09 -0.96 12.16
CA ASN A 322 10.74 -1.46 10.96
C ASN A 322 11.37 -0.28 10.20
N PRO A 323 12.45 -0.51 9.43
CA PRO A 323 13.09 0.54 8.65
C PRO A 323 12.32 0.80 7.34
N PRO A 324 12.29 2.05 6.84
CA PRO A 324 11.96 2.33 5.45
C PRO A 324 13.08 1.82 4.52
N ILE A 325 12.76 1.66 3.24
CA ILE A 325 13.70 1.26 2.18
C ILE A 325 14.12 2.50 1.37
N ASP A 326 15.34 2.51 0.83
CA ASP A 326 15.78 3.54 -0.12
C ASP A 326 15.31 3.16 -1.56
N PRO A 327 14.29 3.84 -2.12
CA PRO A 327 13.72 3.48 -3.41
C PRO A 327 14.63 3.79 -4.60
N ILE A 328 15.76 4.47 -4.37
CA ILE A 328 16.73 4.85 -5.40
C ILE A 328 17.93 3.91 -5.36
N ARG A 329 18.51 3.70 -4.17
CA ARG A 329 19.72 2.90 -4.00
C ARG A 329 19.45 1.40 -3.91
N GLU A 330 18.27 1.04 -3.40
CA GLU A 330 17.84 -0.35 -3.19
C GLU A 330 16.70 -0.72 -4.15
N ASP A 331 16.67 -0.12 -5.35
CA ASP A 331 15.63 -0.40 -6.36
C ASP A 331 15.59 -1.88 -6.79
N LEU A 332 16.70 -2.60 -6.57
CA LEU A 332 16.90 -3.99 -6.92
C LEU A 332 16.08 -4.97 -6.07
N VAL A 333 15.52 -4.52 -4.95
CA VAL A 333 14.59 -5.33 -4.15
C VAL A 333 13.13 -4.94 -4.37
N MET A 334 12.87 -3.85 -5.09
CA MET A 334 11.52 -3.34 -5.30
C MET A 334 10.93 -3.78 -6.65
N SER A 335 9.59 -3.83 -6.73
CA SER A 335 8.88 -4.10 -7.99
C SER A 335 7.47 -3.52 -8.01
N LEU A 336 7.12 -2.90 -9.14
CA LEU A 336 5.75 -2.49 -9.50
C LEU A 336 5.05 -3.48 -10.45
N THR A 337 5.66 -4.63 -10.73
CA THR A 337 5.09 -5.62 -11.63
C THR A 337 3.81 -6.21 -11.04
N GLU A 338 2.75 -6.23 -11.84
CA GLU A 338 1.46 -6.83 -11.50
C GLU A 338 1.08 -7.92 -12.49
N TYR A 339 0.27 -8.85 -12.01
CA TYR A 339 -0.37 -9.89 -12.80
C TYR A 339 -1.86 -9.75 -12.60
N ILE A 340 -2.57 -9.46 -13.68
CA ILE A 340 -4.02 -9.26 -13.67
C ILE A 340 -4.71 -10.40 -14.41
N GLY A 341 -5.83 -10.87 -13.86
CA GLY A 341 -6.64 -11.92 -14.44
C GLY A 341 -7.52 -12.58 -13.38
N ALA A 342 -8.09 -13.74 -13.73
CA ALA A 342 -8.91 -14.52 -12.82
C ALA A 342 -8.07 -15.63 -12.19
N VAL A 343 -7.98 -15.64 -10.86
CA VAL A 343 -7.39 -16.77 -10.15
C VAL A 343 -8.42 -17.90 -10.09
N GLY A 344 -8.03 -19.08 -10.57
CA GLY A 344 -8.87 -20.28 -10.56
C GLY A 344 -9.04 -20.88 -9.16
N SER A 345 -9.84 -21.94 -9.07
CA SER A 345 -9.89 -22.81 -7.89
C SER A 345 -8.63 -23.66 -7.77
N ASN A 346 -8.40 -24.27 -6.60
CA ASN A 346 -7.31 -25.24 -6.38
C ASN A 346 -5.89 -24.66 -6.45
N ILE A 347 -5.73 -23.42 -5.99
CA ILE A 347 -4.43 -22.70 -6.01
C ILE A 347 -3.29 -23.39 -5.23
N LEU A 348 -3.61 -24.40 -4.41
CA LEU A 348 -2.62 -25.18 -3.65
C LEU A 348 -1.91 -26.22 -4.51
N ASN A 349 -2.50 -26.61 -5.64
CA ASN A 349 -1.92 -27.55 -6.59
C ASN A 349 -1.39 -26.78 -7.81
N PRO A 350 -0.07 -26.79 -8.08
CA PRO A 350 0.48 -26.09 -9.23
C PRO A 350 -0.02 -26.68 -10.56
N GLU A 351 -0.74 -25.87 -11.32
CA GLU A 351 -1.27 -26.18 -12.65
C GLU A 351 -0.94 -25.08 -13.66
N GLU A 352 -0.90 -25.45 -14.95
CA GLU A 352 -0.60 -24.54 -16.07
C GLU A 352 -1.65 -23.43 -16.20
N GLY A 353 -2.93 -23.74 -15.97
CA GLY A 353 -4.05 -22.80 -16.13
C GLY A 353 -3.95 -21.56 -15.24
N HIS A 354 -3.27 -21.65 -14.09
CA HIS A 354 -3.03 -20.50 -13.20
C HIS A 354 -2.17 -19.41 -13.84
N CYS A 355 -1.39 -19.74 -14.87
CA CYS A 355 -0.52 -18.79 -15.59
C CYS A 355 -1.26 -17.90 -16.59
N LYS A 356 -2.56 -18.13 -16.82
CA LYS A 356 -3.37 -17.35 -17.77
C LYS A 356 -3.68 -15.97 -17.21
N MET A 357 -2.67 -15.11 -17.21
CA MET A 357 -2.66 -13.77 -16.65
C MET A 357 -2.01 -12.80 -17.63
N VAL A 358 -2.39 -11.52 -17.54
CA VAL A 358 -1.68 -10.44 -18.22
C VAL A 358 -0.68 -9.82 -17.25
N ARG A 359 0.59 -9.81 -17.64
CA ARG A 359 1.68 -9.15 -16.92
C ARG A 359 1.69 -7.67 -17.28
N LEU A 360 1.71 -6.84 -16.25
CA LEU A 360 1.92 -5.41 -16.32
C LEU A 360 3.27 -5.09 -15.68
N ASN A 361 4.12 -4.34 -16.39
CA ASN A 361 5.39 -3.90 -15.82
C ASN A 361 5.21 -2.87 -14.68
N HIS A 362 4.10 -2.13 -14.72
CA HIS A 362 3.66 -1.20 -13.68
C HIS A 362 2.13 -1.04 -13.75
N PRO A 363 1.47 -0.56 -12.67
CA PRO A 363 0.01 -0.49 -12.61
C PRO A 363 -0.60 0.66 -13.44
N ILE A 364 0.20 1.57 -13.99
CA ILE A 364 -0.32 2.71 -14.77
C ILE A 364 -0.46 2.32 -16.24
N LEU A 365 -1.68 2.38 -16.78
CA LEU A 365 -2.00 2.05 -18.16
C LEU A 365 -2.19 3.32 -18.97
N ASN A 366 -1.60 3.40 -20.16
CA ASN A 366 -2.00 4.40 -21.14
C ASN A 366 -3.31 4.01 -21.85
N ASN A 367 -3.90 4.95 -22.59
CA ASN A 367 -5.21 4.74 -23.22
C ASN A 367 -5.19 3.59 -24.24
N ALA A 368 -4.06 3.37 -24.92
CA ALA A 368 -3.89 2.28 -25.88
C ALA A 368 -3.82 0.91 -25.17
N GLN A 369 -3.07 0.82 -24.07
CA GLN A 369 -2.96 -0.38 -23.24
C GLN A 369 -4.32 -0.77 -22.65
N LEU A 370 -5.11 0.22 -22.18
CA LEU A 370 -6.47 -0.05 -21.69
C LEU A 370 -7.39 -0.55 -22.81
N ASP A 371 -7.33 0.04 -24.01
CA ASP A 371 -8.11 -0.43 -25.17
C ASP A 371 -7.74 -1.87 -25.54
N ILE A 372 -6.44 -2.22 -25.50
CA ILE A 372 -5.98 -3.60 -25.70
C ILE A 372 -6.64 -4.53 -24.67
N LEU A 373 -6.57 -4.21 -23.37
CA LEU A 373 -7.18 -5.02 -22.32
C LEU A 373 -8.69 -5.20 -22.50
N CYS A 374 -9.38 -4.20 -23.05
CA CYS A 374 -10.82 -4.31 -23.34
C CYS A 374 -11.13 -5.25 -24.53
N HIS A 375 -10.15 -5.58 -25.38
CA HIS A 375 -10.36 -6.27 -26.65
C HIS A 375 -9.50 -7.53 -26.86
N ILE A 376 -8.82 -8.03 -25.82
CA ILE A 376 -8.05 -9.28 -25.85
C ILE A 376 -8.90 -10.55 -25.68
N GLY A 377 -10.18 -10.49 -26.02
CA GLY A 377 -11.11 -11.63 -25.99
C GLY A 377 -10.63 -12.84 -26.79
N TYR A 378 -9.91 -12.62 -27.89
CA TYR A 378 -9.33 -13.71 -28.71
C TYR A 378 -8.27 -14.53 -27.97
N LYS A 379 -7.67 -13.99 -26.88
CA LYS A 379 -6.78 -14.73 -25.97
C LYS A 379 -7.53 -15.33 -24.76
N GLY A 380 -8.86 -15.28 -24.78
CA GLY A 380 -9.74 -15.82 -23.76
C GLY A 380 -9.81 -14.98 -22.49
N PHE A 381 -9.68 -13.65 -22.60
CA PHE A 381 -9.89 -12.71 -21.51
C PHE A 381 -11.14 -11.87 -21.75
N ASN A 382 -12.05 -11.87 -20.80
CA ASN A 382 -13.30 -11.12 -20.85
C ASN A 382 -13.20 -9.86 -19.99
N THR A 383 -13.66 -8.74 -20.53
CA THR A 383 -13.64 -7.43 -19.88
C THR A 383 -15.04 -6.84 -19.90
N VAL A 384 -15.47 -6.25 -18.78
CA VAL A 384 -16.67 -5.42 -18.72
C VAL A 384 -16.28 -4.01 -18.30
N LYS A 385 -16.92 -3.01 -18.89
CA LYS A 385 -16.81 -1.62 -18.44
C LYS A 385 -18.08 -1.24 -17.67
N LEU A 386 -17.91 -0.88 -16.39
CA LEU A 386 -18.99 -0.43 -15.52
C LEU A 386 -18.85 1.08 -15.29
N PRO A 387 -19.88 1.88 -15.63
CA PRO A 387 -19.85 3.31 -15.38
C PRO A 387 -19.93 3.60 -13.87
N ILE A 388 -19.05 4.46 -13.37
CA ILE A 388 -19.06 4.96 -11.99
C ILE A 388 -19.75 6.32 -11.93
N LEU A 389 -21.03 6.33 -12.29
CA LEU A 389 -21.85 7.53 -12.41
C LEU A 389 -23.10 7.46 -11.51
N PHE A 390 -23.59 8.62 -11.07
CA PHE A 390 -24.84 8.73 -10.31
C PHE A 390 -25.69 9.90 -10.79
N GLU A 391 -27.00 9.79 -10.61
CA GLU A 391 -27.96 10.79 -11.07
C GLU A 391 -27.94 12.05 -10.19
N VAL A 392 -27.73 13.21 -10.81
CA VAL A 392 -27.61 14.53 -10.16
C VAL A 392 -28.89 14.88 -9.39
N SER A 393 -30.06 14.60 -9.98
CA SER A 393 -31.37 14.95 -9.43
C SER A 393 -31.67 14.30 -8.07
N LYS A 394 -31.08 13.11 -7.83
CA LYS A 394 -31.32 12.28 -6.65
C LYS A 394 -30.32 12.52 -5.52
N GLY A 395 -29.27 13.31 -5.75
CA GLY A 395 -28.24 13.63 -4.77
C GLY A 395 -27.71 12.39 -4.04
N LYS A 396 -27.68 12.45 -2.69
CA LYS A 396 -27.17 11.37 -1.82
C LYS A 396 -27.84 10.02 -2.09
N ALA A 397 -29.16 10.00 -2.26
CA ALA A 397 -29.90 8.76 -2.52
C ALA A 397 -29.48 8.17 -3.88
N GLY A 398 -29.22 9.02 -4.87
CA GLY A 398 -28.66 8.62 -6.17
C GLY A 398 -27.28 7.99 -6.03
N MET A 399 -26.37 8.63 -5.29
CA MET A 399 -25.04 8.12 -5.02
C MET A 399 -25.07 6.73 -4.35
N GLN A 400 -25.87 6.58 -3.29
CA GLN A 400 -25.99 5.31 -2.56
C GLN A 400 -26.58 4.19 -3.42
N ALA A 401 -27.62 4.50 -4.21
CA ALA A 401 -28.23 3.54 -5.14
C ALA A 401 -27.25 3.14 -6.26
N ALA A 402 -26.48 4.09 -6.78
CA ALA A 402 -25.48 3.83 -7.80
C ALA A 402 -24.35 2.93 -7.29
N LEU A 403 -23.83 3.17 -6.08
CA LEU A 403 -22.83 2.30 -5.44
C LEU A 403 -23.37 0.88 -5.21
N THR A 404 -24.61 0.75 -4.74
CA THR A 404 -25.25 -0.55 -4.52
C THR A 404 -25.41 -1.30 -5.85
N THR A 405 -25.85 -0.60 -6.89
CA THR A 405 -26.03 -1.17 -8.23
C THR A 405 -24.69 -1.58 -8.83
N LEU A 406 -23.65 -0.76 -8.65
CA LEU A 406 -22.29 -1.05 -9.10
C LEU A 406 -21.75 -2.33 -8.46
N CYS A 407 -21.95 -2.50 -7.15
CA CYS A 407 -21.54 -3.71 -6.43
C CYS A 407 -22.23 -4.97 -6.96
N LYS A 408 -23.55 -4.91 -7.18
CA LYS A 408 -24.33 -6.03 -7.75
C LYS A 408 -23.89 -6.38 -9.17
N LYS A 409 -23.74 -5.37 -10.05
CA LYS A 409 -23.25 -5.59 -11.41
C LYS A 409 -21.84 -6.16 -11.44
N ALA A 410 -20.96 -5.67 -10.57
CA ALA A 410 -19.62 -6.22 -10.45
C ALA A 410 -19.67 -7.70 -10.03
N GLU A 411 -20.51 -8.05 -9.06
CA GLU A 411 -20.72 -9.44 -8.65
C GLU A 411 -21.27 -10.33 -9.77
N GLU A 412 -22.29 -9.85 -10.50
CA GLU A 412 -22.88 -10.55 -11.66
C GLU A 412 -21.81 -10.80 -12.73
N SER A 413 -21.01 -9.78 -13.06
CA SER A 413 -19.91 -9.90 -14.02
C SER A 413 -18.86 -10.92 -13.60
N VAL A 414 -18.51 -11.02 -12.31
CA VAL A 414 -17.60 -12.08 -11.85
C VAL A 414 -18.22 -13.46 -12.03
N SER A 415 -19.52 -13.61 -11.74
CA SER A 415 -20.25 -14.86 -11.96
C SER A 415 -20.34 -15.26 -13.44
N GLU A 416 -20.30 -14.30 -14.35
CA GLU A 416 -20.22 -14.52 -15.80
C GLU A 416 -18.80 -14.87 -16.29
N GLY A 417 -17.80 -14.92 -15.40
CA GLY A 417 -16.43 -15.24 -15.74
C GLY A 417 -15.64 -14.07 -16.35
N VAL A 418 -15.98 -12.83 -15.99
CA VAL A 418 -15.26 -11.63 -16.41
C VAL A 418 -13.93 -11.50 -15.65
N ASN A 419 -12.82 -11.48 -16.40
CA ASN A 419 -11.47 -11.38 -15.85
C ASN A 419 -11.14 -9.96 -15.39
N TYR A 420 -11.69 -8.95 -16.06
CA TYR A 420 -11.38 -7.54 -15.83
C TYR A 420 -12.65 -6.70 -15.71
N ILE A 421 -12.80 -5.98 -14.60
CA ILE A 421 -13.85 -4.99 -14.42
C ILE A 421 -13.21 -3.60 -14.49
N VAL A 422 -13.53 -2.85 -15.55
CA VAL A 422 -13.10 -1.47 -15.72
C VAL A 422 -14.15 -0.54 -15.12
N LEU A 423 -13.83 0.11 -14.03
CA LEU A 423 -14.62 1.17 -13.41
C LEU A 423 -14.29 2.49 -14.11
N SER A 424 -15.25 3.09 -14.81
CA SER A 424 -15.00 4.25 -15.69
C SER A 424 -15.90 5.45 -15.40
N ASP A 425 -15.30 6.64 -15.28
CA ASP A 425 -16.02 7.93 -15.17
C ASP A 425 -16.07 8.70 -16.49
N ARG A 426 -15.81 8.08 -17.65
CA ARG A 426 -15.80 8.79 -18.95
C ARG A 426 -17.16 9.31 -19.40
N ASP A 427 -18.23 8.59 -19.12
CA ASP A 427 -19.57 8.83 -19.70
C ASP A 427 -20.37 9.91 -18.93
N ILE A 428 -19.70 10.91 -18.38
CA ILE A 428 -20.33 12.02 -17.64
C ILE A 428 -21.16 12.89 -18.59
N ASP A 429 -22.39 13.19 -18.17
CA ASP A 429 -23.31 14.07 -18.90
C ASP A 429 -23.97 15.08 -17.95
N SER A 430 -24.91 15.89 -18.46
CA SER A 430 -25.59 16.92 -17.67
C SER A 430 -26.50 16.37 -16.57
N THR A 431 -26.88 15.10 -16.64
CA THR A 431 -27.77 14.41 -15.71
C THR A 431 -27.05 13.44 -14.77
N HIS A 432 -25.85 12.99 -15.14
CA HIS A 432 -25.04 12.02 -14.43
C HIS A 432 -23.70 12.63 -14.02
N ALA A 433 -23.42 12.64 -12.72
CA ALA A 433 -22.14 13.05 -12.15
C ALA A 433 -21.25 11.84 -11.85
N ALA A 434 -19.94 12.05 -11.80
CA ALA A 434 -18.97 11.00 -11.45
C ALA A 434 -19.03 10.67 -9.95
N ILE A 435 -19.09 9.39 -9.64
CA ILE A 435 -18.77 8.88 -8.30
C ILE A 435 -17.26 9.04 -8.12
N PRO A 436 -16.78 9.61 -7.00
CA PRO A 436 -15.35 9.66 -6.73
C PRO A 436 -14.72 8.28 -6.88
N SER A 437 -13.70 8.18 -7.73
CA SER A 437 -13.14 6.91 -8.18
C SER A 437 -12.61 6.06 -7.01
N LEU A 438 -12.04 6.72 -6.00
CA LEU A 438 -11.61 6.09 -4.75
C LEU A 438 -12.77 5.44 -3.96
N LEU A 439 -13.92 6.11 -3.90
CA LEU A 439 -15.12 5.58 -3.23
C LEU A 439 -15.66 4.36 -3.99
N ALA A 440 -15.72 4.46 -5.32
CA ALA A 440 -16.23 3.40 -6.18
C ALA A 440 -15.37 2.12 -6.08
N VAL A 441 -14.06 2.24 -6.27
CA VAL A 441 -13.16 1.07 -6.24
C VAL A 441 -13.13 0.42 -4.87
N SER A 442 -13.08 1.21 -3.80
CA SER A 442 -13.01 0.71 -2.43
C SER A 442 -14.28 -0.05 -2.05
N THR A 443 -15.46 0.49 -2.40
CA THR A 443 -16.74 -0.14 -2.11
C THR A 443 -16.87 -1.47 -2.87
N VAL A 444 -16.55 -1.50 -4.16
CA VAL A 444 -16.59 -2.72 -4.98
C VAL A 444 -15.57 -3.75 -4.48
N HIS A 445 -14.35 -3.32 -4.14
CA HIS A 445 -13.31 -4.21 -3.63
C HIS A 445 -13.74 -4.93 -2.36
N HIS A 446 -14.24 -4.19 -1.36
CA HIS A 446 -14.68 -4.78 -0.10
C HIS A 446 -15.96 -5.60 -0.24
N TYR A 447 -16.89 -5.19 -1.11
CA TYR A 447 -18.07 -5.98 -1.42
C TYR A 447 -17.67 -7.34 -2.03
N LEU A 448 -16.79 -7.34 -3.04
CA LEU A 448 -16.30 -8.57 -3.67
C LEU A 448 -15.53 -9.48 -2.72
N ILE A 449 -14.84 -8.94 -1.71
CA ILE A 449 -14.23 -9.74 -0.64
C ILE A 449 -15.34 -10.40 0.20
N SER A 450 -16.34 -9.64 0.61
CA SER A 450 -17.43 -10.16 1.47
C SER A 450 -18.24 -11.29 0.84
N VAL A 451 -18.38 -11.29 -0.49
CA VAL A 451 -19.05 -12.37 -1.25
C VAL A 451 -18.06 -13.44 -1.77
N GLY A 452 -16.78 -13.36 -1.43
CA GLY A 452 -15.76 -14.35 -1.80
C GLY A 452 -15.39 -14.39 -3.29
N LYS A 453 -15.59 -13.29 -4.02
CA LYS A 453 -15.38 -13.20 -5.48
C LYS A 453 -14.17 -12.35 -5.89
N ARG A 454 -13.52 -11.63 -4.96
CA ARG A 454 -12.46 -10.65 -5.30
C ARG A 454 -11.25 -11.25 -6.02
N VAL A 455 -10.84 -12.49 -5.72
CA VAL A 455 -9.66 -13.12 -6.38
C VAL A 455 -9.92 -13.58 -7.81
N GLN A 456 -11.18 -13.65 -8.23
CA GLN A 456 -11.59 -14.15 -9.54
C GLN A 456 -11.61 -13.07 -10.62
N THR A 457 -11.33 -11.80 -10.27
CA THR A 457 -11.33 -10.69 -11.22
C THR A 457 -10.32 -9.61 -10.80
N ALA A 458 -9.83 -8.81 -11.76
CA ALA A 458 -9.05 -7.61 -11.47
C ALA A 458 -9.89 -6.35 -11.67
N LEU A 459 -9.70 -5.36 -10.79
CA LEU A 459 -10.38 -4.07 -10.86
C LEU A 459 -9.44 -3.05 -11.52
N ILE A 460 -9.87 -2.44 -12.61
CA ILE A 460 -9.14 -1.40 -13.31
C ILE A 460 -9.91 -0.10 -13.15
N VAL A 461 -9.23 0.99 -12.81
CA VAL A 461 -9.86 2.31 -12.66
C VAL A 461 -9.46 3.20 -13.83
N GLU A 462 -10.42 3.53 -14.68
CA GLU A 462 -10.30 4.55 -15.71
C GLU A 462 -10.93 5.83 -15.15
N SER A 463 -10.08 6.80 -14.75
CA SER A 463 -10.58 7.99 -14.07
C SER A 463 -9.92 9.29 -14.50
N GLY A 464 -10.74 10.33 -14.60
CA GLY A 464 -10.31 11.70 -14.81
C GLY A 464 -9.79 12.40 -13.55
N GLU A 465 -9.94 11.83 -12.35
CA GLU A 465 -9.48 12.49 -11.10
C GLU A 465 -7.97 12.34 -10.84
N ILE A 466 -7.34 11.32 -11.43
CA ILE A 466 -5.97 10.90 -11.12
C ILE A 466 -4.97 11.91 -11.70
N ARG A 467 -4.25 12.62 -10.82
CA ARG A 467 -3.22 13.60 -11.20
C ARG A 467 -1.99 13.62 -10.30
N GLU A 468 -2.14 13.17 -9.05
CA GLU A 468 -1.05 13.07 -8.08
C GLU A 468 -0.65 11.62 -7.82
N VAL A 469 0.60 11.42 -7.41
CA VAL A 469 1.09 10.10 -6.97
C VAL A 469 0.26 9.56 -5.81
N MET A 470 -0.19 10.43 -4.90
CA MET A 470 -1.06 10.05 -3.78
C MET A 470 -2.38 9.44 -4.26
N HIS A 471 -2.97 9.94 -5.35
CA HIS A 471 -4.23 9.42 -5.88
C HIS A 471 -4.03 7.99 -6.38
N ALA A 472 -2.95 7.75 -7.13
CA ALA A 472 -2.60 6.42 -7.60
C ALA A 472 -2.34 5.45 -6.43
N ALA A 473 -1.58 5.88 -5.41
CA ALA A 473 -1.30 5.07 -4.25
C ALA A 473 -2.57 4.71 -3.45
N LEU A 474 -3.52 5.63 -3.31
CA LEU A 474 -4.79 5.38 -2.64
C LEU A 474 -5.64 4.36 -3.42
N LEU A 475 -5.82 4.55 -4.72
CA LEU A 475 -6.60 3.62 -5.56
C LEU A 475 -6.05 2.19 -5.49
N LEU A 476 -4.73 2.03 -5.59
CA LEU A 476 -4.07 0.72 -5.45
C LEU A 476 -4.21 0.16 -4.03
N GLY A 477 -3.99 0.99 -3.02
CA GLY A 477 -4.11 0.60 -1.61
C GLY A 477 -5.52 0.19 -1.18
N PHE A 478 -6.55 0.64 -1.90
CA PHE A 478 -7.96 0.26 -1.72
C PHE A 478 -8.48 -0.75 -2.76
N GLY A 479 -7.58 -1.36 -3.55
CA GLY A 479 -7.88 -2.59 -4.28
C GLY A 479 -7.94 -2.48 -5.80
N ALA A 480 -7.58 -1.34 -6.40
CA ALA A 480 -7.32 -1.29 -7.85
C ALA A 480 -6.10 -2.15 -8.20
N SER A 481 -6.15 -2.83 -9.35
CA SER A 481 -5.05 -3.60 -9.93
C SER A 481 -4.32 -2.82 -11.02
N ALA A 482 -5.01 -1.89 -11.70
CA ALA A 482 -4.39 -1.00 -12.67
C ALA A 482 -5.19 0.30 -12.80
N LEU A 483 -4.52 1.36 -13.26
CA LEU A 483 -5.06 2.72 -13.31
C LEU A 483 -4.83 3.33 -14.69
N ASN A 484 -5.87 3.91 -15.29
CA ASN A 484 -5.77 4.70 -16.51
C ASN A 484 -6.14 6.17 -16.21
N PRO A 485 -5.14 7.05 -16.00
CA PRO A 485 -5.35 8.48 -15.73
C PRO A 485 -5.60 9.26 -17.02
N TYR A 486 -6.73 9.02 -17.70
CA TYR A 486 -6.92 9.52 -19.06
C TYR A 486 -6.97 11.05 -19.17
N MET A 487 -7.49 11.76 -18.16
CA MET A 487 -7.51 13.23 -18.19
C MET A 487 -6.11 13.82 -18.06
N ALA A 488 -5.22 13.20 -17.28
CA ALA A 488 -3.82 13.63 -17.21
C ALA A 488 -3.15 13.51 -18.58
N PHE A 489 -3.40 12.42 -19.31
CA PHE A 489 -2.92 12.25 -20.68
C PHE A 489 -3.51 13.27 -21.65
N ALA A 490 -4.82 13.55 -21.55
CA ALA A 490 -5.46 14.57 -22.37
C ALA A 490 -4.85 15.98 -22.14
N ILE A 491 -4.58 16.33 -20.89
CA ILE A 491 -3.92 17.60 -20.53
C ILE A 491 -2.50 17.66 -21.13
N LEU A 492 -1.72 16.58 -21.01
CA LEU A 492 -0.37 16.53 -21.58
C LEU A 492 -0.39 16.68 -23.10
N ASN A 493 -1.38 16.08 -23.78
CA ASN A 493 -1.55 16.27 -25.23
C ASN A 493 -1.81 17.74 -25.58
N GLU A 494 -2.72 18.40 -24.87
CA GLU A 494 -3.03 19.81 -25.10
C GLU A 494 -1.81 20.72 -24.81
N LEU A 495 -1.08 20.47 -23.73
CA LEU A 495 0.13 21.23 -23.38
C LEU A 495 1.25 21.10 -24.42
N VAL A 496 1.37 19.92 -25.04
CA VAL A 496 2.31 19.68 -26.15
C VAL A 496 1.84 20.40 -27.42
N GLU A 497 0.56 20.33 -27.75
CA GLU A 497 -0.02 21.05 -28.90
C GLU A 497 0.15 22.58 -28.77
N LYS A 498 -0.03 23.11 -27.56
CA LYS A 498 0.20 24.53 -27.21
C LYS A 498 1.68 24.90 -27.09
N LYS A 499 2.61 23.95 -27.19
CA LYS A 499 4.06 24.11 -27.02
C LYS A 499 4.49 24.63 -25.63
N GLU A 500 3.67 24.43 -24.61
CA GLU A 500 4.05 24.69 -23.22
C GLU A 500 5.03 23.61 -22.71
N ILE A 501 4.88 22.38 -23.22
CA ILE A 501 5.88 21.31 -23.09
C ILE A 501 6.62 21.17 -24.43
N GLN A 502 7.94 21.34 -24.41
CA GLN A 502 8.80 21.26 -25.60
C GLN A 502 9.26 19.81 -25.89
N LEU A 503 8.34 18.85 -25.79
CA LEU A 503 8.57 17.42 -26.05
C LEU A 503 7.42 16.91 -26.94
N ASP A 504 7.61 15.76 -27.60
CA ASP A 504 6.50 15.06 -28.24
C ASP A 504 5.59 14.40 -27.17
N TYR A 505 4.32 14.17 -27.54
CA TYR A 505 3.33 13.59 -26.63
C TYR A 505 3.76 12.23 -26.07
N VAL A 506 4.38 11.36 -26.89
CA VAL A 506 4.77 10.01 -26.47
C VAL A 506 5.85 10.09 -25.39
N THR A 507 6.81 11.01 -25.54
CA THR A 507 7.82 11.26 -24.50
C THR A 507 7.20 11.85 -23.24
N ALA A 508 6.29 12.82 -23.35
CA ALA A 508 5.62 13.42 -22.21
C ALA A 508 4.76 12.41 -21.42
N GLU A 509 4.03 11.53 -22.12
CA GLU A 509 3.24 10.43 -21.54
C GLU A 509 4.16 9.48 -20.76
N LYS A 510 5.26 9.02 -21.39
CA LYS A 510 6.24 8.13 -20.74
C LYS A 510 6.86 8.77 -19.50
N ASN A 511 7.17 10.05 -19.56
CA ASN A 511 7.71 10.79 -18.41
C ASN A 511 6.69 10.85 -17.26
N TYR A 512 5.43 11.19 -17.55
CA TYR A 512 4.38 11.19 -16.52
C TYR A 512 4.24 9.83 -15.85
N VAL A 513 4.15 8.74 -16.64
CA VAL A 513 4.08 7.37 -16.12
C VAL A 513 5.30 7.06 -15.25
N LYS A 514 6.51 7.41 -15.71
CA LYS A 514 7.75 7.26 -14.95
C LYS A 514 7.74 8.04 -13.64
N ALA A 515 7.21 9.25 -13.63
CA ALA A 515 7.08 10.09 -12.43
C ALA A 515 6.15 9.44 -11.40
N VAL A 516 5.00 8.94 -11.83
CA VAL A 516 4.06 8.20 -10.97
C VAL A 516 4.71 6.93 -10.43
N CYS A 517 5.37 6.14 -11.26
CA CYS A 517 6.07 4.92 -10.83
C CYS A 517 7.17 5.20 -9.79
N LYS A 518 8.01 6.22 -10.01
CA LYS A 518 9.00 6.65 -9.00
C LYS A 518 8.35 7.09 -7.69
N GLY A 519 7.25 7.83 -7.79
CA GLY A 519 6.48 8.24 -6.63
C GLY A 519 5.85 7.06 -5.87
N LEU A 520 5.37 6.03 -6.58
CA LEU A 520 4.85 4.80 -5.96
C LEU A 520 5.94 4.05 -5.20
N TYR A 521 7.13 3.87 -5.80
CA TYR A 521 8.27 3.30 -5.10
C TYR A 521 8.57 4.09 -3.81
N LYS A 522 8.60 5.43 -3.88
CA LYS A 522 8.80 6.28 -2.70
C LYS A 522 7.73 6.07 -1.63
N ILE A 523 6.44 5.98 -2.00
CA ILE A 523 5.35 5.82 -1.02
C ILE A 523 5.43 4.44 -0.35
N MET A 524 5.65 3.38 -1.13
CA MET A 524 5.80 2.03 -0.58
C MET A 524 7.01 1.92 0.35
N SER A 525 8.13 2.52 -0.04
CA SER A 525 9.38 2.44 0.71
C SER A 525 9.30 3.14 2.07
N LYS A 526 8.40 4.13 2.26
CA LYS A 526 8.15 4.76 3.57
C LYS A 526 7.68 3.77 4.64
N MET A 527 6.98 2.70 4.25
CA MET A 527 6.59 1.61 5.15
C MET A 527 7.56 0.42 5.08
N GLY A 528 8.60 0.50 4.23
CA GLY A 528 9.52 -0.60 3.96
C GLY A 528 8.93 -1.71 3.08
N ILE A 529 7.90 -1.41 2.29
CA ILE A 529 7.24 -2.40 1.42
C ILE A 529 7.97 -2.45 0.07
N SER A 530 8.35 -3.64 -0.38
CA SER A 530 9.14 -3.80 -1.60
C SER A 530 8.29 -4.01 -2.85
N THR A 531 7.11 -4.64 -2.74
CA THR A 531 6.32 -5.03 -3.92
C THR A 531 4.91 -4.43 -3.92
N ILE A 532 4.44 -3.98 -5.09
CA ILE A 532 3.12 -3.37 -5.21
C ILE A 532 1.99 -4.36 -4.89
N ARG A 533 2.22 -5.65 -5.13
CA ARG A 533 1.23 -6.71 -4.88
C ARG A 533 0.86 -6.82 -3.40
N SER A 534 1.85 -6.69 -2.51
CA SER A 534 1.61 -6.67 -1.07
C SER A 534 1.06 -5.33 -0.59
N TYR A 535 1.31 -4.24 -1.33
CA TYR A 535 0.75 -2.92 -1.03
C TYR A 535 -0.73 -2.80 -1.44
N ARG A 536 -1.12 -3.48 -2.52
CA ARG A 536 -2.48 -3.49 -3.06
C ARG A 536 -3.47 -4.03 -2.02
N GLY A 537 -4.52 -3.27 -1.73
CA GLY A 537 -5.53 -3.65 -0.74
C GLY A 537 -5.04 -3.59 0.72
N ALA A 538 -3.80 -3.18 0.99
CA ALA A 538 -3.24 -3.17 2.34
C ALA A 538 -3.72 -1.98 3.20
N LYS A 539 -4.34 -0.96 2.59
CA LYS A 539 -4.89 0.22 3.26
C LYS A 539 -3.87 0.95 4.16
N ILE A 540 -2.63 1.17 3.67
CA ILE A 540 -1.51 1.81 4.40
C ILE A 540 -1.70 3.34 4.50
N PHE A 541 -2.86 3.73 5.02
CA PHE A 541 -3.30 5.10 5.16
C PHE A 541 -4.00 5.29 6.50
N GLU A 542 -4.05 6.53 6.95
CA GLU A 542 -4.89 7.01 8.04
C GLU A 542 -5.92 7.98 7.47
N ALA A 543 -7.18 7.81 7.85
CA ALA A 543 -8.24 8.72 7.49
C ALA A 543 -8.37 9.81 8.57
N VAL A 544 -8.54 11.07 8.15
CA VAL A 544 -8.77 12.20 9.05
C VAL A 544 -10.03 12.92 8.63
N GLY A 545 -11.05 12.90 9.49
CA GLY A 545 -12.33 13.54 9.22
C GLY A 545 -13.29 12.67 8.41
N LEU A 546 -13.12 11.35 8.37
CA LEU A 546 -14.13 10.42 7.87
C LEU A 546 -14.98 9.88 9.03
N SER A 547 -16.29 9.81 8.83
CA SER A 547 -17.20 9.12 9.75
C SER A 547 -16.93 7.61 9.78
N GLU A 548 -17.18 7.00 10.94
CA GLU A 548 -17.06 5.56 11.14
C GLU A 548 -18.04 4.76 10.25
N GLU A 549 -19.26 5.29 10.07
CA GLU A 549 -20.28 4.72 9.18
C GLU A 549 -19.75 4.57 7.74
N LEU A 550 -19.19 5.64 7.19
CA LEU A 550 -18.60 5.63 5.84
C LEU A 550 -17.36 4.73 5.77
N SER A 551 -16.51 4.76 6.79
CA SER A 551 -15.31 3.92 6.87
C SER A 551 -15.65 2.43 6.83
N ASN A 552 -16.62 2.00 7.62
CA ASN A 552 -17.06 0.61 7.69
C ASN A 552 -17.77 0.17 6.41
N ALA A 553 -18.61 1.04 5.83
CA ALA A 553 -19.38 0.71 4.62
C ALA A 553 -18.51 0.63 3.35
N CYS A 554 -17.54 1.54 3.19
CA CYS A 554 -16.84 1.73 1.92
C CYS A 554 -15.35 1.43 1.96
N PHE A 555 -14.69 1.51 3.13
CA PHE A 555 -13.22 1.45 3.26
C PHE A 555 -12.72 0.29 4.14
N GLY A 556 -13.60 -0.66 4.43
CA GLY A 556 -13.28 -1.85 5.21
C GLY A 556 -12.75 -1.53 6.61
N GLY A 557 -13.36 -0.53 7.26
CA GLY A 557 -13.09 -0.16 8.66
C GLY A 557 -11.72 0.48 8.89
N ILE A 558 -11.26 1.35 7.99
CA ILE A 558 -10.04 2.14 8.22
C ILE A 558 -10.20 3.02 9.47
N SER A 559 -9.15 3.10 10.28
CA SER A 559 -9.16 3.93 11.49
C SER A 559 -9.24 5.41 11.13
N SER A 560 -10.17 6.11 11.77
CA SER A 560 -10.30 7.57 11.74
C SER A 560 -10.45 8.04 13.18
N CYS A 561 -9.38 8.61 13.77
CA CYS A 561 -9.39 9.07 15.16
C CYS A 561 -10.37 10.23 15.38
N ILE A 562 -10.67 10.97 14.31
CA ILE A 562 -11.58 12.11 14.31
C ILE A 562 -12.63 11.86 13.24
N GLY A 563 -13.87 11.61 13.69
CA GLY A 563 -15.03 11.50 12.80
C GLY A 563 -15.28 12.79 12.02
N GLY A 564 -15.95 12.68 10.89
CA GLY A 564 -16.31 13.86 10.09
C GLY A 564 -17.33 13.55 9.01
N ILE A 565 -16.94 13.76 7.76
CA ILE A 565 -17.82 13.68 6.59
C ILE A 565 -18.48 12.31 6.44
N ARG A 566 -19.69 12.33 5.90
CA ARG A 566 -20.48 11.16 5.49
C ARG A 566 -20.62 11.17 3.97
N LEU A 567 -21.40 10.23 3.45
CA LEU A 567 -21.69 10.14 2.00
C LEU A 567 -22.36 11.42 1.46
N GLU A 568 -23.08 12.16 2.32
CA GLU A 568 -23.80 13.36 1.95
C GLU A 568 -22.87 14.51 1.56
N GLU A 569 -21.85 14.78 2.36
CA GLU A 569 -20.86 15.81 2.09
C GLU A 569 -20.03 15.46 0.85
N ILE A 570 -19.64 14.19 0.68
CA ILE A 570 -18.95 13.72 -0.53
C ILE A 570 -19.80 13.95 -1.77
N THR A 571 -21.10 13.63 -1.68
CA THR A 571 -22.02 13.84 -2.81
C THR A 571 -22.17 15.33 -3.12
N LYS A 572 -22.24 16.18 -2.09
CA LYS A 572 -22.31 17.64 -2.26
C LYS A 572 -21.07 18.19 -2.96
N ASP A 573 -19.88 17.74 -2.60
CA ASP A 573 -18.64 18.16 -3.24
C ASP A 573 -18.60 17.70 -4.72
N ALA A 574 -18.96 16.45 -5.00
CA ALA A 574 -19.06 15.93 -6.37
C ALA A 574 -20.05 16.72 -7.23
N LEU A 575 -21.24 17.03 -6.69
CA LEU A 575 -22.24 17.86 -7.36
C LEU A 575 -21.77 19.30 -7.57
N THR A 576 -20.97 19.84 -6.64
CA THR A 576 -20.41 21.19 -6.76
C THR A 576 -19.41 21.25 -7.91
N PHE A 577 -18.54 20.24 -8.06
CA PHE A 577 -17.63 20.17 -9.20
C PHE A 577 -18.38 19.95 -10.53
N HIS A 578 -19.37 19.06 -10.54
CA HIS A 578 -20.22 18.83 -11.71
C HIS A 578 -20.91 20.12 -12.16
N ALA A 579 -21.57 20.82 -11.25
CA ALA A 579 -22.22 22.10 -11.54
C ALA A 579 -21.24 23.15 -12.09
N ARG A 580 -19.98 23.21 -11.60
CA ARG A 580 -18.95 24.11 -12.14
C ARG A 580 -18.58 23.80 -13.59
N GLY A 581 -18.61 22.53 -13.99
CA GLY A 581 -18.36 22.11 -15.36
C GLY A 581 -19.44 22.52 -16.34
N PHE A 582 -20.71 22.46 -15.92
CA PHE A 582 -21.87 22.76 -16.76
C PHE A 582 -22.29 24.24 -16.75
N LYS A 583 -21.58 25.12 -16.03
CA LYS A 583 -21.73 26.58 -16.16
C LYS A 583 -21.30 27.07 -17.54
N SER A 584 -21.92 28.15 -18.01
CA SER A 584 -21.63 28.70 -19.34
C SER A 584 -20.20 29.25 -19.43
N GLU A 585 -19.63 29.31 -20.64
CA GLU A 585 -18.29 29.86 -20.87
C GLU A 585 -18.21 31.35 -20.50
N GLU A 586 -19.30 32.10 -20.70
CA GLU A 586 -19.44 33.51 -20.32
C GLU A 586 -19.35 33.70 -18.79
N GLU A 587 -19.86 32.76 -18.00
CA GLU A 587 -19.80 32.81 -16.53
C GLU A 587 -18.43 32.39 -15.96
N THR A 588 -17.60 31.74 -16.77
CA THR A 588 -16.33 31.12 -16.31
C THR A 588 -15.09 31.82 -16.83
N ASN A 589 -15.23 32.84 -17.70
CA ASN A 589 -14.13 33.55 -18.37
C ASN A 589 -13.13 32.63 -19.08
N GLY A 590 -13.53 31.39 -19.40
CA GLY A 590 -12.72 30.40 -20.10
C GLY A 590 -11.44 29.91 -19.38
N ARG A 591 -11.17 30.32 -18.13
CA ARG A 591 -9.89 30.01 -17.44
C ARG A 591 -10.07 29.15 -16.20
N LEU A 592 -9.16 28.21 -15.99
CA LEU A 592 -9.06 27.49 -14.73
C LEU A 592 -8.69 28.43 -13.58
N LYS A 593 -9.34 28.23 -12.44
CA LYS A 593 -9.06 28.99 -11.22
C LYS A 593 -7.75 28.54 -10.59
N ASN A 594 -7.05 29.48 -9.97
CA ASN A 594 -5.96 29.18 -9.06
C ASN A 594 -6.58 29.07 -7.66
N GLU A 595 -6.63 27.86 -7.12
CA GLU A 595 -7.31 27.60 -5.85
C GLU A 595 -6.48 28.00 -4.63
N GLY A 596 -5.19 28.31 -4.80
CA GLY A 596 -4.30 28.72 -3.73
C GLY A 596 -4.03 27.60 -2.74
N LEU A 597 -3.88 26.36 -3.20
CA LEU A 597 -3.65 25.18 -2.36
C LEU A 597 -2.17 25.03 -1.99
N TYR A 598 -1.29 25.27 -2.96
CA TYR A 598 0.16 25.11 -2.81
C TYR A 598 0.86 26.41 -2.44
N SER A 599 0.21 27.55 -2.67
CA SER A 599 0.76 28.87 -2.36
C SER A 599 -0.37 29.85 -2.10
N PHE A 600 -0.18 30.72 -1.11
CA PHE A 600 -1.17 31.72 -0.75
C PHE A 600 -1.64 32.56 -1.95
N ARG A 601 -2.97 32.68 -2.06
CA ARG A 601 -3.69 33.57 -2.96
C ARG A 601 -4.79 34.26 -2.18
N LYS A 602 -5.07 35.52 -2.51
CA LYS A 602 -6.07 36.33 -1.81
C LYS A 602 -7.47 35.71 -1.85
N ASP A 603 -7.85 35.15 -3.00
CA ASP A 603 -9.14 34.47 -3.22
C ASP A 603 -9.00 32.93 -3.17
N GLY A 604 -7.87 32.46 -2.62
CA GLY A 604 -7.47 31.05 -2.55
C GLY A 604 -7.97 30.34 -1.30
N GLU A 605 -7.40 29.16 -1.04
CA GLU A 605 -7.55 28.45 0.20
C GLU A 605 -6.93 29.26 1.35
N LYS A 606 -7.45 29.06 2.56
CA LYS A 606 -6.93 29.76 3.73
C LYS A 606 -5.54 29.20 4.07
N HIS A 607 -4.58 30.10 4.33
CA HIS A 607 -3.25 29.76 4.84
C HIS A 607 -3.05 30.38 6.22
N ALA A 608 -2.48 29.60 7.15
CA ALA A 608 -2.12 30.11 8.46
C ALA A 608 -1.02 31.18 8.38
N TRP A 609 -0.08 31.04 7.43
CA TRP A 609 0.91 32.04 7.10
C TRP A 609 0.45 32.85 5.88
N ASN A 610 0.25 34.14 6.08
CA ASN A 610 -0.16 35.07 5.03
C ASN A 610 0.63 36.38 5.14
N PRO A 611 0.62 37.25 4.12
CA PRO A 611 1.43 38.47 4.12
C PRO A 611 1.19 39.38 5.33
N GLU A 612 -0.04 39.45 5.80
CA GLU A 612 -0.42 40.29 6.95
C GLU A 612 0.16 39.76 8.27
N THR A 613 -0.04 38.47 8.56
CA THR A 613 0.47 37.82 9.77
C THR A 613 2.00 37.82 9.82
N ILE A 614 2.66 37.55 8.69
CA ILE A 614 4.13 37.57 8.58
C ILE A 614 4.67 38.99 8.80
N SER A 615 4.10 39.98 8.11
CA SER A 615 4.53 41.39 8.22
C SER A 615 4.40 41.90 9.66
N THR A 616 3.28 41.60 10.31
CA THR A 616 3.02 42.05 11.69
C THR A 616 3.98 41.41 12.68
N LEU A 617 4.29 40.12 12.53
CA LEU A 617 5.27 39.43 13.36
C LEU A 617 6.68 40.00 13.16
N GLN A 618 7.09 40.24 11.91
CA GLN A 618 8.40 40.83 11.61
C GLN A 618 8.55 42.23 12.23
N LEU A 619 7.51 43.08 12.13
CA LEU A 619 7.51 44.41 12.74
C LEU A 619 7.57 44.34 14.27
N ALA A 620 6.82 43.43 14.88
CA ALA A 620 6.84 43.24 16.33
C ALA A 620 8.25 42.90 16.84
N THR A 621 8.93 41.97 16.18
CA THR A 621 10.28 41.53 16.55
C THR A 621 11.34 42.60 16.27
N ARG A 622 11.28 43.28 15.11
CA ARG A 622 12.24 44.35 14.76
C ARG A 622 12.17 45.55 15.69
N LEU A 623 10.97 45.92 16.14
CA LEU A 623 10.76 47.06 17.03
C LEU A 623 10.86 46.68 18.52
N GLY A 624 10.97 45.40 18.86
CA GLY A 624 10.89 44.92 20.25
C GLY A 624 9.55 45.24 20.94
N SER A 625 8.46 45.35 20.17
CA SER A 625 7.17 45.85 20.69
C SER A 625 6.21 44.71 21.05
N TYR A 626 6.00 44.50 22.35
CA TYR A 626 5.01 43.54 22.84
C TYR A 626 3.57 43.90 22.41
N LYS A 627 3.25 45.19 22.29
CA LYS A 627 1.94 45.63 21.79
C LYS A 627 1.69 45.15 20.37
N LYS A 628 2.68 45.30 19.48
CA LYS A 628 2.60 44.78 18.10
C LYS A 628 2.54 43.25 18.07
N PHE A 629 3.24 42.56 18.97
CA PHE A 629 3.11 41.11 19.10
C PHE A 629 1.70 40.70 19.53
N LYS A 630 1.03 41.47 20.41
CA LYS A 630 -0.36 41.23 20.80
C LYS A 630 -1.33 41.44 19.64
N GLU A 631 -1.11 42.44 18.80
CA GLU A 631 -1.85 42.63 17.53
C GLU A 631 -1.71 41.39 16.64
N PHE A 632 -0.48 40.90 16.40
CA PHE A 632 -0.24 39.65 15.67
C PHE A 632 -1.00 38.46 16.28
N THR A 633 -0.89 38.23 17.60
CA THR A 633 -1.58 37.11 18.25
C THR A 633 -3.10 37.25 18.19
N ALA A 634 -3.63 38.47 18.23
CA ALA A 634 -5.07 38.70 18.13
C ALA A 634 -5.58 38.33 16.73
N THR A 635 -4.86 38.69 15.67
CA THR A 635 -5.19 38.27 14.29
C THR A 635 -5.07 36.76 14.11
N VAL A 636 -4.02 36.12 14.64
CA VAL A 636 -3.81 34.66 14.51
C VAL A 636 -4.81 33.85 15.33
N ASN A 637 -5.23 34.34 16.50
CA ASN A 637 -6.19 33.63 17.37
C ASN A 637 -7.65 33.96 17.01
N GLY A 638 -7.92 35.18 16.53
CA GLY A 638 -9.24 35.68 16.14
C GLY A 638 -9.57 35.40 14.68
N LYS A 639 -9.18 34.24 14.15
CA LYS A 639 -9.51 33.82 12.78
C LYS A 639 -11.02 33.64 12.63
N GLU A 640 -11.56 34.03 11.48
CA GLU A 640 -12.99 33.83 11.16
C GLU A 640 -13.39 32.35 11.06
N SER A 641 -12.44 31.47 10.74
CA SER A 641 -12.68 30.04 10.64
C SER A 641 -11.50 29.23 11.15
N PRO A 642 -11.76 28.07 11.81
CA PRO A 642 -10.71 27.15 12.23
C PRO A 642 -9.84 26.67 11.07
N ILE A 643 -8.53 26.61 11.28
CA ILE A 643 -7.56 26.03 10.32
C ILE A 643 -6.99 24.72 10.87
N PHE A 644 -6.77 24.67 12.18
CA PHE A 644 -6.21 23.50 12.88
C PHE A 644 -7.19 22.93 13.90
N LEU A 645 -7.03 21.65 14.25
CA LEU A 645 -7.86 20.98 15.27
C LEU A 645 -7.85 21.71 16.63
N ARG A 646 -6.70 22.29 17.00
CA ARG A 646 -6.57 23.07 18.24
C ARG A 646 -7.46 24.32 18.29
N ASP A 647 -7.90 24.82 17.13
CA ASP A 647 -8.76 26.01 17.04
C ASP A 647 -10.19 25.71 17.54
N PHE A 648 -10.56 24.42 17.71
CA PHE A 648 -11.83 23.98 18.31
C PHE A 648 -11.76 23.83 19.84
N LEU A 649 -10.58 23.99 20.43
CA LEU A 649 -10.38 23.82 21.86
C LEU A 649 -10.36 25.19 22.55
N ASP A 650 -11.07 25.30 23.68
CA ASP A 650 -11.02 26.50 24.51
C ASP A 650 -10.74 26.15 25.98
N PHE A 651 -10.24 27.15 26.72
CA PHE A 651 -9.81 27.02 28.10
C PHE A 651 -10.88 27.50 29.07
N LYS A 652 -11.24 26.66 30.05
CA LYS A 652 -11.94 27.12 31.25
C LYS A 652 -10.96 27.88 32.14
N ARG A 653 -11.18 29.18 32.35
CA ARG A 653 -10.22 30.06 33.02
C ARG A 653 -10.60 30.35 34.47
N LYS A 654 -9.61 30.32 35.37
CA LYS A 654 -9.66 30.90 36.73
C LYS A 654 -8.45 31.83 36.86
N PRO A 655 -8.59 33.13 36.57
CA PRO A 655 -7.46 34.04 36.47
C PRO A 655 -6.76 34.20 37.82
N ILE A 656 -5.44 34.37 37.78
CA ILE A 656 -4.58 34.72 38.90
C ILE A 656 -3.79 35.99 38.54
N ASP A 657 -3.19 36.63 39.54
CA ASP A 657 -2.24 37.71 39.32
C ASP A 657 -1.05 37.20 38.48
N ILE A 658 -0.65 37.96 37.45
CA ILE A 658 0.47 37.63 36.57
C ILE A 658 1.78 37.49 37.35
N ASN A 659 1.94 38.20 38.48
CA ASN A 659 3.11 38.12 39.34
C ASN A 659 3.24 36.75 40.05
N LYS A 660 2.18 35.94 40.05
CA LYS A 660 2.20 34.56 40.58
C LYS A 660 2.58 33.53 39.51
N VAL A 661 2.71 33.94 38.25
CA VAL A 661 3.15 33.07 37.15
C VAL A 661 4.68 32.96 37.19
N GLU A 662 5.22 31.82 36.77
CA GLU A 662 6.67 31.63 36.67
C GLU A 662 7.33 32.70 35.76
N PRO A 663 8.56 33.16 36.07
CA PRO A 663 9.29 34.13 35.25
C PRO A 663 9.52 33.65 33.81
N ALA A 664 9.63 34.60 32.87
CA ALA A 664 9.81 34.29 31.46
C ALA A 664 11.09 33.48 31.18
N GLU A 665 12.15 33.70 31.96
CA GLU A 665 13.43 32.99 31.88
C GLU A 665 13.27 31.49 32.10
N ASN A 666 12.32 31.08 32.94
CA ASN A 666 12.03 29.66 33.19
C ASN A 666 11.18 29.05 32.08
N ILE A 667 10.22 29.81 31.55
CA ILE A 667 9.39 29.37 30.42
C ILE A 667 10.24 29.17 29.16
N MET A 668 11.15 30.11 28.88
CA MET A 668 12.01 30.08 27.69
C MET A 668 12.92 28.84 27.63
N ARG A 669 13.24 28.19 28.75
CA ARG A 669 13.99 26.91 28.76
C ARG A 669 13.25 25.76 28.11
N ARG A 670 11.93 25.88 27.94
CA ARG A 670 11.09 24.87 27.26
C ARG A 670 11.03 25.10 25.75
N PHE A 671 11.49 26.26 25.26
CA PHE A 671 11.47 26.57 23.83
C PHE A 671 12.74 26.08 23.16
N VAL A 672 12.54 25.44 22.00
CA VAL A 672 13.62 24.98 21.13
C VAL A 672 13.36 25.55 19.74
N THR A 673 14.40 26.03 19.06
CA THR A 673 14.28 26.65 17.72
C THR A 673 14.01 25.63 16.60
N GLY A 674 14.03 24.33 16.93
CA GLY A 674 14.02 23.23 15.95
C GLY A 674 15.40 23.04 15.31
N ALA A 675 15.69 21.82 14.87
CA ALA A 675 16.91 21.50 14.13
C ALA A 675 16.69 21.80 12.64
N MET A 676 17.17 22.95 12.17
CA MET A 676 17.27 23.29 10.74
C MET A 676 18.70 22.99 10.28
N SER A 677 18.86 22.28 9.17
CA SER A 677 20.18 22.04 8.59
C SER A 677 20.85 23.35 8.20
N TYR A 678 22.20 23.38 8.27
CA TYR A 678 22.97 24.56 7.87
C TYR A 678 22.94 24.82 6.35
N GLY A 679 22.86 23.74 5.57
CA GLY A 679 22.62 23.78 4.12
C GLY A 679 21.14 23.77 3.84
#